data_AF-A0AAE2VD11-F1
#
_entry.id   AF-A0AAE2VD11-F1
#
_cell.length_a   1.000
_cell.length_b   1.000
_cell.length_c   1.000
_cell.angle_alpha   90.00
_cell.angle_beta   90.00
_cell.angle_gamma   90.00
#
_symmetry.space_group_name_H-M   'P 1'
#
loop_
_entity.id
_entity.type
_entity.pdbx_description
1 polymer ?
#
loop_
_entity_poly.entity_id
_entity_poly.type
_entity_poly.pdbx_seq_one_letter_code
_entity_poly.pdbx_strand_id
1 'polypeptide(L)'
;MMAKLTALALLLLTLGSASHTMAGEPTLKLPIRVHLITGVEMVREIPGPDGKPHRTVMGMPLTVESTAPIMQQVNEIWEPAGIQWVVDPAKGGGGIVAEKAGGGKLSPERLQQLAQAAAGRQRKVPGPYMTRIFPALADPAQNESIGADGTFNDAAAKMYHLYLFPYVGQTLQGTAHLPGTFAIVGVHSDKRPHKAGYPKPRPLLIAGDAKPTLSIANFPAAGALSATIAHELGHNLTLTHRDEGMKDNLMKGHVKIRLAPNQIRQARAQAMKGPLIKEEPTGSVRMESLPGDGVWVSPLPVEYQHDGSPLRATIWFDKQLLGDGQGYQRRAKEFSGAARRSLRKQVIQALKSENQRSLAAADDSLQSLLKAEVISELDPHWIVNGFTCNIRHKDIAQLKSVPGVRKIFLRVPRKVSEPQAPEQPVVPVIEAPTEPSYQQIPWYVTQLQADRVWKEFGAAGQGTLNVIHDKNFIFSDHLNRTVYRNPRETPNNSIDDDGNGYIDDVHGYNFDRQSTVLYTRPFHGNPKNRTILHGTSCATIVSGAAALSRAPQYGVAPLSRWAGVINLGGIERSVEWAIEQGADTYSMSFSRRNFGEYQSHWRKVMEHGSFCGVYFVSGAGNRKLDDPHPFLMNIPQSIPAAVFAAAGVHKDLSKTSFSCVGPVTWNTEHYQDGVVQKPEVCAFNYQVPCLFPNGETVPALLNGNSYAGPMFCGAISLMLSADPDLLPWDLQEIITSTARDVGPEGLDYETGHGLIDCYAAVKEVLRRKALR
;
A
#
# COMPACT_ATOMS: atom_id res chain seq x y z
N MET A 1 -20.57 64.36 -9.74
CA MET A 1 -19.10 64.38 -9.80
C MET A 1 -18.60 63.23 -8.93
N MET A 2 -18.20 62.15 -9.61
CA MET A 2 -17.47 60.93 -9.21
C MET A 2 -17.45 60.56 -7.71
N ALA A 3 -18.33 59.68 -7.19
CA ALA A 3 -18.52 58.22 -7.37
C ALA A 3 -17.42 57.38 -6.66
N LYS A 4 -17.69 56.37 -5.83
CA LYS A 4 -18.90 55.76 -5.22
C LYS A 4 -18.35 54.90 -4.08
N LEU A 5 -18.88 55.02 -2.86
CA LEU A 5 -18.53 54.23 -1.68
C LEU A 5 -19.80 53.51 -1.17
N THR A 6 -19.64 52.24 -0.78
CA THR A 6 -20.50 51.41 0.14
C THR A 6 -21.96 51.14 -0.29
N ALA A 7 -22.58 49.97 -0.09
CA ALA A 7 -22.24 48.60 0.32
C ALA A 7 -23.52 47.76 0.15
N LEU A 8 -23.45 46.50 -0.31
CA LEU A 8 -24.10 45.32 0.32
C LEU A 8 -23.90 44.02 -0.50
N ALA A 9 -23.24 43.05 0.15
CA ALA A 9 -23.36 41.59 0.10
C ALA A 9 -23.70 40.87 -1.23
N LEU A 10 -22.69 40.20 -1.80
CA LEU A 10 -22.83 38.80 -2.26
C LEU A 10 -21.49 38.06 -2.13
N LEU A 11 -21.58 36.83 -1.62
CA LEU A 11 -20.58 35.79 -1.43
C LEU A 11 -19.46 35.74 -2.51
N LEU A 12 -18.19 35.74 -2.08
CA LEU A 12 -17.09 35.00 -2.73
C LEU A 12 -15.90 34.91 -1.75
N LEU A 13 -15.99 33.92 -0.86
CA LEU A 13 -14.85 33.37 -0.13
C LEU A 13 -13.97 32.62 -1.14
N THR A 14 -12.80 33.17 -1.46
CA THR A 14 -11.74 32.39 -2.12
C THR A 14 -10.46 32.41 -1.29
N LEU A 15 -10.31 31.30 -0.57
CA LEU A 15 -9.09 30.50 -0.46
C LEU A 15 -7.90 31.14 0.26
N GLY A 16 -8.00 31.13 1.59
CA GLY A 16 -6.83 30.97 2.45
C GLY A 16 -6.36 29.51 2.46
N SER A 17 -5.15 29.30 1.94
CA SER A 17 -4.14 28.32 2.35
C SER A 17 -4.58 26.94 2.87
N ALA A 18 -4.31 25.89 2.08
CA ALA A 18 -4.02 24.56 2.61
C ALA A 18 -2.85 23.93 1.84
N SER A 19 -1.72 23.86 2.53
CA SER A 19 -0.60 22.96 2.28
C SER A 19 -1.08 21.51 2.45
N HIS A 20 -1.26 20.79 1.35
CA HIS A 20 -1.39 19.33 1.37
C HIS A 20 -0.02 18.72 1.14
N THR A 21 0.74 18.57 2.23
CA THR A 21 1.64 17.43 2.38
C THR A 21 0.76 16.18 2.39
N MET A 22 1.06 15.19 1.55
CA MET A 22 0.40 13.88 1.59
C MET A 22 0.81 13.15 2.88
N ALA A 23 0.15 13.48 3.99
CA ALA A 23 0.36 12.82 5.26
C ALA A 23 -0.19 11.39 5.17
N GLY A 24 0.69 10.41 4.94
CA GLY A 24 0.34 8.98 4.92
C GLY A 24 1.22 8.09 4.06
N GLU A 25 1.91 8.64 3.05
CA GLU A 25 2.85 7.85 2.24
C GLU A 25 4.24 7.79 2.89
N PRO A 26 4.94 6.63 2.82
CA PRO A 26 6.31 6.56 3.32
C PRO A 26 7.20 7.54 2.55
N THR A 27 7.99 8.32 3.30
CA THR A 27 9.02 9.19 2.74
C THR A 27 10.07 8.32 2.04
N LEU A 28 10.24 8.50 0.74
CA LEU A 28 11.23 7.78 -0.07
C LEU A 28 12.61 8.35 0.22
N LYS A 29 13.48 7.55 0.84
CA LYS A 29 14.85 7.93 1.16
C LYS A 29 15.78 7.57 -0.01
N LEU A 30 16.33 8.58 -0.67
CA LEU A 30 17.26 8.44 -1.79
C LEU A 30 18.69 8.74 -1.33
N PRO A 31 19.65 7.81 -1.47
CA PRO A 31 21.02 8.04 -1.05
C PRO A 31 21.72 9.00 -2.01
N ILE A 32 22.36 10.04 -1.46
CA ILE A 32 23.14 11.01 -2.23
C ILE A 32 24.52 11.24 -1.60
N ARG A 33 25.54 11.38 -2.45
CA ARG A 33 26.89 11.80 -2.05
C ARG A 33 27.17 13.18 -2.61
N VAL A 34 27.63 14.10 -1.76
CA VAL A 34 27.97 15.47 -2.17
C VAL A 34 29.49 15.61 -2.29
N HIS A 35 29.97 16.03 -3.45
CA HIS A 35 31.37 16.26 -3.74
C HIS A 35 31.62 17.77 -3.82
N LEU A 36 32.37 18.32 -2.87
CA LEU A 36 32.71 19.73 -2.80
C LEU A 36 34.10 19.93 -3.40
N ILE A 37 34.20 20.60 -4.55
CA ILE A 37 35.48 20.86 -5.20
C ILE A 37 36.12 22.12 -4.61
N THR A 38 37.30 21.95 -4.02
CA THR A 38 38.07 22.97 -3.28
C THR A 38 39.41 23.25 -3.97
N GLY A 39 40.12 24.32 -3.61
CA GLY A 39 41.44 24.64 -4.20
C GLY A 39 41.40 25.21 -5.62
N VAL A 40 40.23 25.65 -6.08
CA VAL A 40 40.05 26.40 -7.33
C VAL A 40 39.62 27.81 -6.98
N GLU A 41 40.33 28.80 -7.50
CA GLU A 41 39.97 30.21 -7.33
C GLU A 41 39.22 30.76 -8.54
N MET A 42 38.21 31.57 -8.27
CA MET A 42 37.52 32.33 -9.29
C MET A 42 38.03 33.77 -9.23
N VAL A 43 38.70 34.24 -10.28
CA VAL A 43 39.25 35.59 -10.32
C VAL A 43 38.45 36.41 -11.29
N ARG A 44 37.85 37.53 -10.85
CA ARG A 44 37.16 38.50 -11.71
C ARG A 44 38.09 39.64 -12.11
N GLU A 45 38.21 39.95 -13.39
CA GLU A 45 38.83 41.20 -13.85
C GLU A 45 37.77 42.29 -13.96
N ILE A 46 37.94 43.37 -13.19
CA ILE A 46 37.05 44.52 -13.10
C ILE A 46 37.81 45.75 -13.59
N PRO A 47 37.23 46.62 -14.45
CA PRO A 47 37.87 47.88 -14.80
C PRO A 47 38.07 48.74 -13.55
N GLY A 48 39.31 49.18 -13.31
CA GLY A 48 39.64 50.15 -12.28
C GLY A 48 39.12 51.53 -12.63
N PRO A 49 39.10 52.45 -11.65
CA PRO A 49 38.80 53.86 -11.90
C PRO A 49 39.73 54.51 -12.95
N ASP A 50 40.90 53.92 -13.18
CA ASP A 50 41.94 54.33 -14.14
C ASP A 50 41.83 53.62 -15.51
N GLY A 51 40.81 52.77 -15.71
CA GLY A 51 40.62 52.01 -16.94
C GLY A 51 41.51 50.77 -17.09
N LYS A 52 42.35 50.44 -16.10
CA LYS A 52 43.16 49.21 -16.09
C LYS A 52 42.41 48.06 -15.41
N PRO A 53 42.57 46.81 -15.85
CA PRO A 53 41.90 45.67 -15.22
C PRO A 53 42.50 45.37 -13.83
N HIS A 54 41.68 45.46 -12.79
CA HIS A 54 41.98 44.95 -11.45
C HIS A 54 41.49 43.52 -11.29
N ARG A 55 42.29 42.65 -10.70
CA ARG A 55 41.92 41.28 -10.36
C ARG A 55 41.34 41.21 -8.96
N THR A 56 40.13 40.69 -8.85
CA THR A 56 39.44 40.42 -7.58
C THR A 56 39.18 38.93 -7.46
N VAL A 57 39.72 38.29 -6.43
CA VAL A 57 39.37 36.89 -6.10
C VAL A 57 37.95 36.87 -5.54
N MET A 58 37.07 36.13 -6.20
CA MET A 58 35.70 35.88 -5.75
C MET A 58 35.74 34.68 -4.81
N GLY A 59 35.55 34.92 -3.51
CA GLY A 59 35.57 33.86 -2.50
C GLY A 59 34.42 32.86 -2.67
N MET A 60 34.67 31.59 -2.33
CA MET A 60 33.64 30.58 -2.13
C MET A 60 33.37 30.38 -0.64
N PRO A 61 32.14 30.55 -0.16
CA PRO A 61 31.81 30.33 1.25
C PRO A 61 31.32 28.91 1.56
N LEU A 62 31.41 27.93 0.65
CA LEU A 62 30.97 26.56 0.94
C LEU A 62 32.04 25.77 1.67
N THR A 63 31.75 25.43 2.90
CA THR A 63 32.45 24.42 3.70
C THR A 63 31.59 23.16 3.83
N VAL A 64 32.19 22.07 4.30
CA VAL A 64 31.47 20.84 4.67
C VAL A 64 30.32 21.17 5.64
N GLU A 65 30.57 22.03 6.62
CA GLU A 65 29.59 22.46 7.62
C GLU A 65 28.42 23.27 7.02
N SER A 66 28.69 24.07 5.98
CA SER A 66 27.66 24.88 5.32
C SER A 66 26.70 24.09 4.42
N THR A 67 27.03 22.83 4.09
CA THR A 67 26.27 22.02 3.12
C THR A 67 25.07 21.31 3.74
N ALA A 68 25.12 20.99 5.03
CA ALA A 68 24.00 20.41 5.76
C ALA A 68 22.71 21.26 5.72
N PRO A 69 22.73 22.58 6.04
CA PRO A 69 21.54 23.41 5.92
C PRO A 69 21.05 23.61 4.48
N ILE A 70 21.93 23.49 3.48
CA ILE A 70 21.55 23.53 2.06
C ILE A 70 20.77 22.26 1.70
N MET A 71 21.27 21.08 2.09
CA MET A 71 20.58 19.81 1.83
C MET A 71 19.27 19.68 2.62
N GLN A 72 19.18 20.28 3.80
CA GLN A 72 17.91 20.43 4.51
C GLN A 72 16.89 21.21 3.67
N GLN A 73 17.27 22.37 3.12
CA GLN A 73 16.39 23.15 2.24
C GLN A 73 16.05 22.42 0.93
N VAL A 74 16.97 21.62 0.38
CA VAL A 74 16.66 20.74 -0.75
C VAL A 74 15.58 19.73 -0.37
N ASN A 75 15.66 19.14 0.82
CA ASN A 75 14.64 18.22 1.32
C ASN A 75 13.30 18.91 1.62
N GLU A 76 13.30 20.15 2.11
CA GLU A 76 12.07 20.95 2.26
C GLU A 76 11.39 21.20 0.89
N ILE A 77 12.16 21.36 -0.20
CA ILE A 77 11.61 21.48 -1.57
C ILE A 77 10.96 20.16 -2.04
N TRP A 78 11.54 19.02 -1.65
CA TRP A 78 11.07 17.68 -2.05
C TRP A 78 10.08 17.04 -1.06
N GLU A 79 9.89 17.62 0.12
CA GLU A 79 8.96 17.17 1.16
C GLU A 79 7.52 17.00 0.62
N PRO A 80 6.95 17.91 -0.20
CA PRO A 80 5.62 17.72 -0.77
C PRO A 80 5.51 16.49 -1.68
N ALA A 81 6.62 16.06 -2.27
CA ALA A 81 6.68 14.83 -3.06
C ALA A 81 6.95 13.58 -2.20
N GLY A 82 7.08 13.72 -0.88
CA GLY A 82 7.45 12.64 0.02
C GLY A 82 8.79 12.01 -0.32
N ILE A 83 9.75 12.79 -0.81
CA ILE A 83 11.11 12.35 -1.15
C ILE A 83 12.10 13.04 -0.22
N GLN A 84 13.02 12.26 0.36
CA GLN A 84 14.10 12.73 1.20
C GLN A 84 15.44 12.25 0.63
N TRP A 85 16.29 13.20 0.24
CA TRP A 85 17.68 12.97 -0.10
C TRP A 85 18.50 12.80 1.19
N VAL A 86 19.07 11.62 1.36
CA VAL A 86 19.85 11.24 2.54
C VAL A 86 21.32 11.22 2.18
N VAL A 87 22.10 12.09 2.81
CA VAL A 87 23.53 12.20 2.54
C VAL A 87 24.27 11.01 3.14
N ASP A 88 25.13 10.35 2.37
CA ASP A 88 25.85 9.11 2.74
C ASP A 88 26.73 9.26 4.00
N PRO A 89 26.39 8.67 5.16
CA PRO A 89 27.15 8.89 6.40
C PRO A 89 28.50 8.17 6.43
N ALA A 90 28.78 7.21 5.53
CA ALA A 90 29.90 6.27 5.63
C ALA A 90 31.29 6.86 5.31
N LYS A 91 31.39 8.13 4.89
CA LYS A 91 32.66 8.76 4.45
C LYS A 91 33.22 9.85 5.38
N GLY A 92 32.67 10.02 6.59
CA GLY A 92 33.08 11.11 7.51
C GLY A 92 32.60 12.48 7.04
N GLY A 93 32.50 13.45 7.96
CA GLY A 93 32.08 14.83 7.62
C GLY A 93 30.63 14.99 7.16
N GLY A 94 29.71 14.08 7.55
CA GLY A 94 28.29 14.19 7.18
C GLY A 94 27.98 13.84 5.71
N GLY A 95 28.86 13.07 5.06
CA GLY A 95 28.64 12.53 3.71
C GLY A 95 28.99 13.48 2.57
N ILE A 96 29.79 14.49 2.89
CA ILE A 96 30.36 15.43 1.93
C ILE A 96 31.85 15.11 1.77
N VAL A 97 32.27 14.93 0.53
CA VAL A 97 33.66 14.67 0.17
C VAL A 97 34.26 15.98 -0.31
N ALA A 98 35.18 16.58 0.47
CA ALA A 98 35.96 17.72 0.03
C ALA A 98 37.12 17.23 -0.86
N GLU A 99 37.13 17.66 -2.12
CA GLU A 99 38.14 17.25 -3.10
C GLU A 99 39.01 18.46 -3.47
N LYS A 100 40.33 18.38 -3.23
CA LYS A 100 41.25 19.48 -3.54
C LYS A 100 41.72 19.41 -4.99
N ALA A 101 41.53 20.50 -5.73
CA ALA A 101 42.06 20.70 -7.07
C ALA A 101 43.58 20.84 -7.07
N GLY A 102 44.26 20.28 -8.08
CA GLY A 102 45.71 20.35 -8.25
C GLY A 102 46.56 19.48 -7.31
N GLY A 103 46.02 18.99 -6.19
CA GLY A 103 46.71 18.06 -5.28
C GLY A 103 46.49 16.58 -5.60
N GLY A 104 45.87 16.27 -6.74
CA GLY A 104 45.42 14.93 -7.11
C GLY A 104 44.77 14.87 -8.50
N LYS A 105 43.70 14.09 -8.65
CA LYS A 105 43.06 13.63 -9.91
C LYS A 105 42.39 14.71 -10.80
N LEU A 106 42.35 15.96 -10.33
CA LEU A 106 42.05 17.19 -11.10
C LEU A 106 43.38 17.87 -11.44
N SER A 107 44.06 17.37 -12.48
CA SER A 107 45.36 17.91 -12.87
C SER A 107 45.24 19.38 -13.30
N PRO A 108 46.32 20.18 -13.14
CA PRO A 108 46.35 21.57 -13.62
C PRO A 108 45.91 21.72 -15.09
N GLU A 109 46.26 20.75 -15.95
CA GLU A 109 45.90 20.73 -17.37
C GLU A 109 44.39 20.56 -17.58
N ARG A 110 43.74 19.69 -16.80
CA ARG A 110 42.28 19.47 -16.86
C ARG A 110 41.50 20.68 -16.37
N LEU A 111 41.99 21.35 -15.32
CA LEU A 111 41.42 22.62 -14.83
C LEU A 111 41.57 23.72 -15.90
N GLN A 112 42.69 23.75 -16.60
CA GLN A 112 42.93 24.70 -17.70
C GLN A 112 41.99 24.44 -18.89
N GLN A 113 41.74 23.18 -19.26
CA GLN A 113 40.77 22.81 -20.29
C GLN A 113 39.34 23.23 -19.93
N LEU A 114 38.93 23.02 -18.67
CA LEU A 114 37.63 23.48 -18.17
C LEU A 114 37.50 25.01 -18.28
N ALA A 115 38.54 25.74 -17.86
CA ALA A 115 38.58 27.19 -17.95
C ALA A 115 38.50 27.68 -19.40
N GLN A 116 39.22 27.04 -20.32
CA GLN A 116 39.18 27.36 -21.75
C GLN A 116 37.81 27.07 -22.38
N ALA A 117 37.17 25.95 -22.04
CA ALA A 117 35.84 25.62 -22.54
C ALA A 117 34.76 26.60 -22.04
N ALA A 118 34.82 26.96 -20.76
CA ALA A 118 33.94 27.99 -20.18
C ALA A 118 34.13 29.35 -20.87
N ALA A 119 35.39 29.75 -21.13
CA ALA A 119 35.71 30.99 -21.85
C ALA A 119 35.31 30.95 -23.34
N GLY A 120 35.48 29.82 -24.02
CA GLY A 120 35.08 29.62 -25.42
C GLY A 120 33.58 29.74 -25.62
N ARG A 121 32.77 29.18 -24.71
CA ARG A 121 31.30 29.28 -24.73
C ARG A 121 30.81 30.71 -24.56
N GLN A 122 31.46 31.51 -23.69
CA GLN A 122 31.17 32.95 -23.56
C GLN A 122 31.48 33.74 -24.83
N ARG A 123 32.45 33.29 -25.63
CA ARG A 123 32.84 33.91 -26.91
C ARG A 123 32.11 33.32 -28.13
N LYS A 124 31.14 32.41 -27.94
CA LYS A 124 30.47 31.63 -29.00
C LYS A 124 31.44 30.85 -29.91
N VAL A 125 32.61 30.47 -29.42
CA VAL A 125 33.58 29.66 -30.15
C VAL A 125 33.19 28.18 -30.02
N PRO A 126 33.15 27.39 -31.12
CA PRO A 126 32.88 25.96 -31.03
C PRO A 126 34.00 25.25 -30.25
N GLY A 127 33.64 24.51 -29.22
CA GLY A 127 34.55 23.66 -28.44
C GLY A 127 33.82 22.39 -28.00
N PRO A 128 34.54 21.36 -27.50
CA PRO A 128 33.90 20.14 -26.99
C PRO A 128 32.85 20.50 -25.94
N TYR A 129 31.65 19.95 -26.10
CA TYR A 129 30.50 20.25 -25.24
C TYR A 129 30.86 19.91 -23.77
N MET A 130 30.44 20.74 -22.80
CA MET A 130 30.76 20.55 -21.36
C MET A 130 30.43 19.14 -20.86
N THR A 131 29.47 18.46 -21.51
CA THR A 131 29.09 17.06 -21.26
C THR A 131 30.19 16.04 -21.53
N ARG A 132 31.27 16.38 -22.25
CA ARG A 132 32.42 15.51 -22.48
C ARG A 132 33.59 15.79 -21.53
N ILE A 133 33.70 17.03 -21.04
CA ILE A 133 34.80 17.46 -20.17
C ILE A 133 34.53 17.03 -18.72
N PHE A 134 33.31 17.21 -18.23
CA PHE A 134 32.93 16.86 -16.86
C PHE A 134 32.97 15.37 -16.48
N PRO A 135 32.52 14.41 -17.32
CA PRO A 135 32.67 12.99 -17.01
C PRO A 135 34.13 12.59 -16.77
N ALA A 136 35.08 13.18 -17.51
CA ALA A 136 36.51 12.94 -17.33
C ALA A 136 37.09 13.58 -16.04
N LEU A 137 36.40 14.57 -15.45
CA LEU A 137 36.73 15.16 -14.15
C LEU A 137 36.14 14.34 -12.98
N ALA A 138 35.12 13.52 -13.24
CA ALA A 138 34.32 12.79 -12.25
C ALA A 138 34.80 11.34 -11.98
N ASP A 139 35.97 10.92 -12.50
CA ASP A 139 36.53 9.60 -12.17
C ASP A 139 37.70 9.68 -11.19
N PRO A 140 37.49 9.16 -9.97
CA PRO A 140 38.58 8.77 -9.12
C PRO A 140 38.54 7.28 -8.73
N ALA A 141 38.56 6.36 -9.70
CA ALA A 141 38.81 4.92 -9.58
C ALA A 141 37.73 4.03 -8.95
N GLN A 142 36.51 4.51 -8.64
CA GLN A 142 35.38 3.64 -8.20
C GLN A 142 33.97 4.23 -8.45
N ASN A 143 33.71 4.97 -9.54
CA ASN A 143 32.32 5.17 -9.97
C ASN A 143 31.94 4.04 -10.93
N GLU A 144 31.14 3.06 -10.47
CA GLU A 144 30.69 1.86 -11.21
C GLU A 144 29.88 2.17 -12.50
N SER A 145 29.63 3.45 -12.78
CA SER A 145 28.66 3.95 -13.75
C SER A 145 29.24 4.89 -14.80
N ILE A 146 30.55 4.89 -15.10
CA ILE A 146 31.11 5.66 -16.23
C ILE A 146 31.85 4.70 -17.18
N GLY A 147 31.37 4.59 -18.41
CA GLY A 147 32.01 3.84 -19.48
C GLY A 147 33.30 4.51 -19.97
N ALA A 148 34.16 3.72 -20.62
CA ALA A 148 35.47 4.18 -21.11
C ALA A 148 35.40 5.31 -22.15
N ASP A 149 34.22 5.56 -22.73
CA ASP A 149 33.94 6.64 -23.70
C ASP A 149 33.43 7.93 -23.05
N GLY A 150 33.36 7.98 -21.71
CA GLY A 150 32.86 9.13 -20.94
C GLY A 150 31.34 9.23 -20.91
N THR A 151 30.62 8.20 -21.36
CA THR A 151 29.17 8.07 -21.14
C THR A 151 28.89 7.42 -19.80
N PHE A 152 27.82 7.84 -19.12
CA PHE A 152 27.46 7.27 -17.82
C PHE A 152 26.62 5.99 -18.03
N ASN A 153 27.09 4.85 -17.53
CA ASN A 153 26.42 3.56 -17.54
C ASN A 153 25.38 3.48 -16.40
N ASP A 154 24.09 3.44 -16.74
CA ASP A 154 22.97 3.31 -15.79
C ASP A 154 22.88 1.94 -15.09
N ALA A 155 23.71 0.95 -15.46
CA ALA A 155 23.45 -0.45 -15.17
C ALA A 155 23.66 -0.91 -13.71
N ALA A 156 24.21 -0.08 -12.80
CA ALA A 156 24.53 -0.56 -11.44
C ALA A 156 24.55 0.48 -10.30
N ALA A 157 24.31 1.77 -10.53
CA ALA A 157 24.56 2.76 -9.48
C ALA A 157 23.52 2.71 -8.35
N LYS A 158 23.93 2.26 -7.16
CA LYS A 158 23.12 2.24 -5.92
C LYS A 158 23.01 3.62 -5.22
N MET A 159 23.52 4.71 -5.81
CA MET A 159 23.64 6.01 -5.16
C MET A 159 23.63 7.19 -6.17
N TYR A 160 23.10 8.34 -5.74
CA TYR A 160 23.16 9.59 -6.49
C TYR A 160 24.41 10.42 -6.14
N HIS A 161 24.95 11.18 -7.09
CA HIS A 161 26.15 12.01 -6.89
C HIS A 161 25.91 13.48 -7.24
N LEU A 162 26.20 14.40 -6.32
CA LEU A 162 26.09 15.85 -6.54
C LEU A 162 27.48 16.48 -6.47
N TYR A 163 27.94 17.07 -7.57
CA TYR A 163 29.23 17.77 -7.64
C TYR A 163 29.02 19.29 -7.59
N LEU A 164 29.60 19.94 -6.57
CA LEU A 164 29.51 21.39 -6.36
C LEU A 164 30.83 22.06 -6.79
N PHE A 165 30.76 22.90 -7.83
CA PHE A 165 31.92 23.58 -8.43
C PHE A 165 31.89 25.09 -8.23
N PRO A 166 33.02 25.73 -7.84
CA PRO A 166 33.15 27.20 -7.71
C PRO A 166 32.47 28.03 -8.79
N TYR A 167 32.67 27.68 -10.06
CA TYR A 167 32.09 28.38 -11.20
C TYR A 167 32.00 27.48 -12.43
N VAL A 168 30.88 27.53 -13.13
CA VAL A 168 30.68 26.88 -14.43
C VAL A 168 29.98 27.86 -15.38
N GLY A 169 30.68 28.91 -15.82
CA GLY A 169 30.23 29.77 -16.93
C GLY A 169 28.85 30.43 -16.77
N GLN A 170 28.27 30.93 -17.88
CA GLN A 170 26.88 31.43 -17.94
C GLN A 170 25.82 30.31 -17.93
N THR A 171 26.18 29.08 -17.56
CA THR A 171 25.23 27.99 -17.43
C THR A 171 24.60 28.04 -16.05
N LEU A 172 23.39 28.58 -16.01
CA LEU A 172 22.50 28.55 -14.84
C LEU A 172 21.76 27.22 -14.69
N GLN A 173 22.20 26.24 -15.43
CA GLN A 173 21.63 24.92 -15.52
C GLN A 173 22.85 24.05 -15.56
N GLY A 174 22.95 23.14 -14.60
CA GLY A 174 23.91 22.06 -14.64
C GLY A 174 23.75 21.28 -15.93
N THR A 175 24.23 20.06 -15.93
CA THR A 175 24.13 19.20 -17.10
C THR A 175 22.71 18.68 -17.30
N ALA A 176 21.69 19.56 -17.36
CA ALA A 176 20.24 19.32 -17.47
C ALA A 176 19.79 18.42 -18.65
N HIS A 177 20.73 17.89 -19.42
CA HIS A 177 20.52 16.99 -20.56
C HIS A 177 21.47 15.78 -20.54
N LEU A 178 22.11 15.49 -19.41
CA LEU A 178 22.87 14.26 -19.22
C LEU A 178 22.00 13.22 -18.52
N PRO A 179 21.77 12.05 -19.13
CA PRO A 179 21.15 10.93 -18.42
C PRO A 179 22.11 10.41 -17.32
N GLY A 180 21.56 9.94 -16.19
CA GLY A 180 22.30 9.26 -15.13
C GLY A 180 21.88 9.61 -13.70
N THR A 181 22.61 9.08 -12.71
CA THR A 181 22.39 9.29 -11.27
C THR A 181 23.22 10.44 -10.67
N PHE A 182 23.65 11.43 -11.46
CA PHE A 182 24.51 12.50 -10.97
C PHE A 182 24.03 13.89 -11.40
N ALA A 183 24.44 14.93 -10.67
CA ALA A 183 24.16 16.33 -10.96
C ALA A 183 25.42 17.16 -10.72
N ILE A 184 25.65 18.16 -11.58
CA ILE A 184 26.78 19.08 -11.46
C ILE A 184 26.24 20.49 -11.34
N VAL A 185 26.51 21.16 -10.22
CA VAL A 185 25.98 22.49 -9.91
C VAL A 185 27.13 23.47 -9.71
N GLY A 186 27.11 24.55 -10.49
CA GLY A 186 27.97 25.70 -10.27
C GLY A 186 27.46 26.54 -9.11
N VAL A 187 28.30 26.80 -8.10
CA VAL A 187 27.87 27.47 -6.87
C VAL A 187 27.82 28.99 -6.97
N HIS A 188 28.30 29.59 -8.07
CA HIS A 188 28.15 31.01 -8.38
C HIS A 188 27.57 31.23 -9.79
N SER A 189 26.47 31.99 -9.90
CA SER A 189 25.85 32.36 -11.19
C SER A 189 25.34 33.81 -11.18
N ASP A 190 25.53 34.51 -12.31
CA ASP A 190 25.36 35.96 -12.45
C ASP A 190 24.02 36.38 -13.09
N LYS A 191 22.92 35.64 -12.91
CA LYS A 191 21.63 36.08 -13.49
C LYS A 191 20.77 36.83 -12.46
N ARG A 192 20.63 38.15 -12.66
CA ARG A 192 19.39 38.98 -12.63
C ARG A 192 19.74 40.49 -12.75
N PRO A 193 18.75 41.38 -12.99
CA PRO A 193 17.74 41.46 -14.04
C PRO A 193 18.08 42.58 -15.05
N HIS A 194 17.57 42.52 -16.28
CA HIS A 194 17.63 43.66 -17.20
C HIS A 194 16.91 44.87 -16.58
N LYS A 195 17.66 45.87 -16.09
CA LYS A 195 17.37 47.33 -16.22
C LYS A 195 18.31 48.30 -15.47
N ALA A 196 19.41 47.87 -14.82
CA ALA A 196 20.28 48.81 -14.08
C ALA A 196 21.80 48.59 -14.25
N GLY A 197 22.30 48.60 -15.49
CA GLY A 197 23.59 49.25 -15.79
C GLY A 197 24.94 48.62 -15.40
N TYR A 198 25.07 47.30 -15.21
CA TYR A 198 26.41 46.68 -15.09
C TYR A 198 26.89 46.00 -16.39
N PRO A 199 28.18 46.12 -16.77
CA PRO A 199 28.67 45.71 -18.09
C PRO A 199 28.86 44.19 -18.23
N LYS A 200 28.72 43.70 -19.48
CA LYS A 200 28.81 42.29 -19.91
C LYS A 200 30.11 41.60 -19.42
N PRO A 201 30.08 40.30 -19.04
CA PRO A 201 31.26 39.59 -18.58
C PRO A 201 32.32 39.41 -19.67
N ARG A 202 33.58 39.70 -19.32
CA ARG A 202 34.82 39.43 -20.09
C ARG A 202 35.66 38.37 -19.35
N PRO A 203 36.61 37.69 -20.02
CA PRO A 203 37.10 36.35 -19.65
C PRO A 203 37.92 36.36 -18.36
N LEU A 204 37.73 35.32 -17.55
CA LEU A 204 38.39 35.13 -16.26
C LEU A 204 39.40 33.98 -16.37
N LEU A 205 40.64 34.25 -15.99
CA LEU A 205 41.74 33.27 -15.91
C LEU A 205 41.85 32.74 -14.47
N ILE A 206 41.95 31.42 -14.31
CA ILE A 206 42.24 30.76 -13.03
C ILE A 206 43.75 30.82 -12.80
N ALA A 207 44.20 31.32 -11.64
CA ALA A 207 45.58 31.18 -11.17
C ALA A 207 45.55 30.60 -9.75
N GLY A 208 46.31 29.53 -9.51
CA GLY A 208 46.45 28.94 -8.19
C GLY A 208 47.51 29.70 -7.40
N ASP A 209 47.14 30.15 -6.20
CA ASP A 209 47.98 30.29 -5.00
C ASP A 209 47.63 31.54 -4.18
N ALA A 210 46.49 31.54 -3.47
CA ALA A 210 46.32 32.35 -2.26
C ALA A 210 45.31 31.72 -1.27
N LYS A 211 45.62 31.77 0.04
CA LYS A 211 44.73 31.25 1.10
C LYS A 211 43.53 32.19 1.33
N PRO A 212 42.28 31.70 1.33
CA PRO A 212 41.12 32.54 1.66
C PRO A 212 40.64 32.41 3.11
N THR A 213 40.21 33.54 3.69
CA THR A 213 39.38 33.67 4.91
C THR A 213 38.16 34.55 4.60
N LEU A 214 36.99 34.24 5.21
CA LEU A 214 35.79 35.08 5.50
C LEU A 214 34.42 34.60 4.95
N SER A 215 33.34 35.17 5.54
CA SER A 215 32.06 34.55 5.95
C SER A 215 30.79 34.91 5.14
N ILE A 216 29.68 34.21 5.46
CA ILE A 216 28.30 34.13 4.90
C ILE A 216 27.59 35.41 4.38
N ALA A 217 28.06 36.62 4.66
CA ALA A 217 27.25 37.84 4.48
C ALA A 217 27.00 38.28 3.01
N ASN A 218 27.74 37.76 2.01
CA ASN A 218 27.78 38.35 0.65
C ASN A 218 27.38 37.41 -0.51
N PHE A 219 26.45 36.47 -0.32
CA PHE A 219 25.86 35.69 -1.41
C PHE A 219 24.33 35.87 -1.47
N PRO A 220 23.67 35.80 -2.66
CA PRO A 220 22.22 35.89 -2.72
C PRO A 220 21.63 34.61 -2.11
N ALA A 221 21.26 34.71 -0.84
CA ALA A 221 20.51 33.77 0.03
C ALA A 221 20.63 32.27 -0.29
N ALA A 222 21.11 31.46 0.67
CA ALA A 222 21.23 30.00 0.61
C ALA A 222 20.12 29.27 -0.18
N GLY A 223 18.87 29.73 -0.11
CA GLY A 223 17.73 29.19 -0.88
C GLY A 223 17.89 29.18 -2.40
N ALA A 224 18.69 30.06 -3.01
CA ALA A 224 18.92 30.06 -4.46
C ALA A 224 19.76 28.86 -4.93
N LEU A 225 20.72 28.45 -4.11
CA LEU A 225 21.56 27.28 -4.38
C LEU A 225 20.77 25.98 -4.15
N SER A 226 20.04 25.88 -3.04
CA SER A 226 19.16 24.74 -2.73
C SER A 226 18.14 24.51 -3.85
N ALA A 227 17.57 25.59 -4.39
CA ALA A 227 16.67 25.54 -5.55
C ALA A 227 17.35 25.00 -6.81
N THR A 228 18.59 25.42 -7.08
CA THR A 228 19.35 24.96 -8.25
C THR A 228 19.71 23.49 -8.10
N ILE A 229 20.11 23.04 -6.90
CA ILE A 229 20.37 21.62 -6.62
C ILE A 229 19.08 20.80 -6.82
N ALA A 230 17.96 21.23 -6.22
CA ALA A 230 16.68 20.54 -6.36
C ALA A 230 16.23 20.44 -7.82
N HIS A 231 16.46 21.49 -8.62
CA HIS A 231 16.19 21.52 -10.05
C HIS A 231 16.99 20.44 -10.80
N GLU A 232 18.31 20.39 -10.63
CA GLU A 232 19.15 19.39 -11.32
C GLU A 232 18.81 17.97 -10.87
N LEU A 233 18.52 17.75 -9.59
CA LEU A 233 18.02 16.46 -9.09
C LEU A 233 16.66 16.09 -9.69
N GLY A 234 15.82 17.06 -10.03
CA GLY A 234 14.56 16.84 -10.74
C GLY A 234 14.75 16.24 -12.13
N HIS A 235 15.82 16.61 -12.84
CA HIS A 235 16.16 16.00 -14.13
C HIS A 235 16.56 14.52 -13.98
N ASN A 236 17.25 14.15 -12.90
CA ASN A 236 17.54 12.75 -12.58
C ASN A 236 16.26 11.93 -12.29
N LEU A 237 15.19 12.62 -11.89
CA LEU A 237 13.85 12.05 -11.72
C LEU A 237 12.95 12.25 -12.96
N THR A 238 13.56 12.50 -14.13
CA THR A 238 12.90 12.66 -15.45
C THR A 238 11.97 13.86 -15.61
N LEU A 239 12.03 14.84 -14.70
CA LEU A 239 11.23 16.06 -14.84
C LEU A 239 11.74 16.90 -16.03
N THR A 240 10.81 17.42 -16.84
CA THR A 240 11.12 18.17 -18.08
C THR A 240 10.62 19.62 -18.02
N HIS A 241 11.19 20.48 -18.87
CA HIS A 241 10.76 21.86 -19.03
C HIS A 241 9.44 21.93 -19.83
N ARG A 242 8.29 21.98 -19.17
CA ARG A 242 7.03 22.41 -19.82
C ARG A 242 6.51 23.67 -19.14
N ASP A 243 6.34 24.73 -19.93
CA ASP A 243 5.65 25.96 -19.49
C ASP A 243 4.14 25.68 -19.40
N GLU A 244 3.68 25.00 -18.35
CA GLU A 244 2.24 24.80 -18.07
C GLU A 244 1.58 26.04 -17.44
N GLY A 245 1.93 27.25 -17.90
CA GLY A 245 1.23 28.49 -17.55
C GLY A 245 1.30 28.94 -16.07
N MET A 246 1.95 28.20 -15.17
CA MET A 246 2.14 28.60 -13.77
C MET A 246 3.41 29.46 -13.57
N LYS A 247 3.29 30.53 -12.78
CA LYS A 247 4.41 31.42 -12.40
C LYS A 247 5.40 30.79 -11.41
N ASP A 248 5.10 29.59 -10.90
CA ASP A 248 5.76 29.00 -9.72
C ASP A 248 6.39 27.63 -10.04
N ASN A 249 6.79 27.44 -11.29
CA ASN A 249 7.52 26.24 -11.71
C ASN A 249 8.93 26.23 -11.07
N LEU A 250 9.42 25.04 -10.69
CA LEU A 250 10.85 24.75 -10.41
C LEU A 250 11.82 25.30 -11.48
N MET A 251 11.29 25.72 -12.63
CA MET A 251 12.01 25.93 -13.87
C MET A 251 12.14 27.39 -14.33
N LYS A 252 11.66 28.39 -13.56
CA LYS A 252 11.91 29.82 -13.89
C LYS A 252 12.21 30.68 -12.65
N GLY A 253 13.22 31.53 -12.79
CA GLY A 253 13.78 32.32 -11.71
C GLY A 253 12.77 33.24 -11.01
N HIS A 254 12.91 33.29 -9.68
CA HIS A 254 12.11 34.02 -8.70
C HIS A 254 10.69 33.49 -8.59
N VAL A 255 10.41 32.59 -7.62
CA VAL A 255 9.19 32.48 -6.78
C VAL A 255 9.28 31.17 -5.94
N LYS A 256 8.52 31.09 -4.83
CA LYS A 256 8.34 29.92 -3.95
C LYS A 256 8.03 28.65 -4.78
N ILE A 257 8.83 27.62 -4.57
CA ILE A 257 8.88 26.41 -5.37
C ILE A 257 7.83 25.41 -4.86
N ARG A 258 6.83 25.05 -5.67
CA ARG A 258 5.88 23.97 -5.34
C ARG A 258 5.72 23.05 -6.54
N LEU A 259 6.02 21.76 -6.36
CA LEU A 259 5.77 20.74 -7.37
C LEU A 259 4.26 20.61 -7.63
N ALA A 260 3.87 20.54 -8.90
CA ALA A 260 2.50 20.22 -9.27
C ALA A 260 2.20 18.71 -9.00
N PRO A 261 0.94 18.31 -8.77
CA PRO A 261 0.59 16.93 -8.46
C PRO A 261 1.07 15.89 -9.49
N ASN A 262 1.05 16.23 -10.79
CA ASN A 262 1.59 15.40 -11.87
C ASN A 262 3.12 15.22 -11.76
N GLN A 263 3.85 16.28 -11.44
CA GLN A 263 5.30 16.26 -11.24
C GLN A 263 5.68 15.48 -9.98
N ILE A 264 4.89 15.58 -8.89
CA ILE A 264 5.04 14.76 -7.69
C ILE A 264 4.92 13.28 -8.05
N ARG A 265 3.86 12.90 -8.79
CA ARG A 265 3.66 11.52 -9.23
C ARG A 265 4.79 11.02 -10.11
N GLN A 266 5.22 11.81 -11.10
CA GLN A 266 6.32 11.44 -11.99
C GLN A 266 7.64 11.26 -11.22
N ALA A 267 7.95 12.19 -10.33
CA ALA A 267 9.16 12.12 -9.51
C ALA A 267 9.16 10.91 -8.57
N ARG A 268 8.03 10.61 -7.91
CA ARG A 268 7.88 9.41 -7.06
C ARG A 268 7.98 8.12 -7.87
N ALA A 269 7.32 8.05 -9.03
CA ALA A 269 7.38 6.89 -9.91
C ALA A 269 8.80 6.59 -10.40
N GLN A 270 9.57 7.63 -10.74
CA GLN A 270 10.97 7.47 -11.13
C GLN A 270 11.86 7.13 -9.92
N ALA A 271 11.63 7.75 -8.76
CA ALA A 271 12.37 7.46 -7.53
C ALA A 271 12.22 6.00 -7.09
N MET A 272 11.05 5.39 -7.27
CA MET A 272 10.81 3.98 -6.98
C MET A 272 11.52 3.01 -7.92
N LYS A 273 11.98 3.46 -9.09
CA LYS A 273 12.83 2.68 -10.01
C LYS A 273 14.32 2.77 -9.65
N GLY A 274 14.73 3.79 -8.90
CA GLY A 274 16.11 4.01 -8.45
C GLY A 274 16.46 3.24 -7.17
N PRO A 275 17.71 3.30 -6.72
CA PRO A 275 18.13 2.66 -5.47
C PRO A 275 17.54 3.37 -4.26
N LEU A 276 16.55 2.74 -3.63
CA LEU A 276 16.00 3.17 -2.35
C LEU A 276 16.96 2.77 -1.21
N ILE A 277 17.17 3.65 -0.23
CA ILE A 277 17.74 3.22 1.05
C ILE A 277 16.74 2.25 1.66
N LYS A 278 17.06 0.96 1.57
CA LYS A 278 16.45 -0.02 2.46
C LYS A 278 16.98 0.29 3.85
N GLU A 279 16.18 0.97 4.67
CA GLU A 279 16.28 0.69 6.10
C GLU A 279 15.96 -0.79 6.21
N GLU A 280 16.98 -1.64 6.39
CA GLU A 280 16.71 -2.99 6.84
C GLU A 280 16.05 -2.84 8.21
N PRO A 281 14.78 -3.25 8.36
CA PRO A 281 14.18 -3.30 9.67
C PRO A 281 15.04 -4.28 10.47
N THR A 282 15.57 -3.82 11.59
CA THR A 282 16.09 -4.71 12.62
C THR A 282 15.01 -5.76 12.93
N GLY A 283 15.17 -6.99 12.42
CA GLY A 283 14.24 -8.12 12.64
C GLY A 283 13.44 -8.62 11.43
N SER A 284 14.03 -8.77 10.23
CA SER A 284 13.33 -9.24 9.02
C SER A 284 12.48 -10.52 9.23
N VAL A 285 11.19 -10.48 8.88
CA VAL A 285 10.32 -11.68 8.80
C VAL A 285 10.91 -12.65 7.78
N ARG A 286 11.29 -13.85 8.22
CA ARG A 286 11.94 -14.88 7.38
C ARG A 286 10.90 -15.78 6.71
N MET A 287 11.19 -16.25 5.49
CA MET A 287 10.40 -17.28 4.82
C MET A 287 10.90 -18.68 5.18
N GLU A 288 10.00 -19.65 5.21
CA GLU A 288 10.23 -21.07 5.48
C GLU A 288 10.17 -21.88 4.18
N SER A 289 10.89 -23.00 4.12
CA SER A 289 10.77 -23.95 3.00
C SER A 289 9.64 -24.94 3.26
N LEU A 290 8.83 -25.19 2.23
CA LEU A 290 7.91 -26.31 2.19
C LEU A 290 8.70 -27.64 2.24
N PRO A 291 8.23 -28.64 3.02
CA PRO A 291 8.91 -29.92 3.18
C PRO A 291 8.78 -30.83 1.94
N GLY A 292 9.61 -31.87 1.91
CA GLY A 292 9.60 -32.94 0.89
C GLY A 292 10.54 -32.71 -0.28
N ASP A 293 10.80 -33.78 -1.04
CA ASP A 293 11.61 -33.76 -2.26
C ASP A 293 10.72 -33.76 -3.51
N GLY A 294 11.04 -32.89 -4.48
CA GLY A 294 10.28 -32.77 -5.73
C GLY A 294 8.97 -31.98 -5.65
N VAL A 295 8.15 -32.10 -6.70
CA VAL A 295 6.89 -31.34 -6.89
C VAL A 295 5.69 -32.22 -6.65
N TRP A 296 4.89 -31.87 -5.65
CA TRP A 296 3.62 -32.53 -5.36
C TRP A 296 2.49 -31.96 -6.22
N VAL A 297 1.58 -32.83 -6.69
CA VAL A 297 0.43 -32.45 -7.51
C VAL A 297 -0.83 -33.05 -6.89
N SER A 298 -1.85 -32.23 -6.66
CA SER A 298 -3.11 -32.69 -6.08
C SER A 298 -3.83 -33.68 -6.99
N PRO A 299 -4.52 -34.69 -6.44
CA PRO A 299 -5.31 -35.62 -7.23
C PRO A 299 -6.49 -34.90 -7.91
N LEU A 300 -6.89 -35.40 -9.08
CA LEU A 300 -8.09 -34.98 -9.80
C LEU A 300 -9.11 -36.14 -9.85
N PRO A 301 -10.42 -35.86 -9.89
CA PRO A 301 -11.42 -36.88 -10.20
C PRO A 301 -11.13 -37.55 -11.54
N VAL A 302 -11.43 -38.85 -11.66
CA VAL A 302 -11.06 -39.70 -12.81
C VAL A 302 -11.60 -39.14 -14.13
N GLU A 303 -12.79 -38.53 -14.10
CA GLU A 303 -13.44 -37.92 -15.26
C GLU A 303 -12.67 -36.72 -15.87
N TYR A 304 -11.72 -36.13 -15.12
CA TYR A 304 -10.88 -35.02 -15.58
C TYR A 304 -9.41 -35.42 -15.82
N GLN A 305 -9.10 -36.73 -15.80
CA GLN A 305 -7.75 -37.26 -16.00
C GLN A 305 -7.42 -37.55 -17.48
N HIS A 306 -8.24 -37.09 -18.43
CA HIS A 306 -7.95 -37.24 -19.86
C HIS A 306 -7.16 -36.04 -20.41
N ASP A 307 -6.25 -36.28 -21.36
CA ASP A 307 -5.25 -35.32 -21.88
C ASP A 307 -5.79 -33.92 -22.22
N GLY A 308 -6.96 -33.87 -22.86
CA GLY A 308 -7.60 -32.63 -23.30
C GLY A 308 -8.36 -31.86 -22.22
N SER A 309 -8.42 -32.34 -20.97
CA SER A 309 -9.20 -31.70 -19.91
C SER A 309 -8.66 -30.29 -19.63
N PRO A 310 -9.49 -29.24 -19.75
CA PRO A 310 -9.08 -27.91 -19.33
C PRO A 310 -9.08 -27.88 -17.80
N LEU A 311 -7.99 -27.36 -17.23
CA LEU A 311 -7.73 -27.28 -15.80
C LEU A 311 -7.26 -25.88 -15.43
N ARG A 312 -7.51 -25.49 -14.19
CA ARG A 312 -6.87 -24.35 -13.55
C ARG A 312 -5.93 -24.87 -12.48
N ALA A 313 -4.67 -24.50 -12.59
CA ALA A 313 -3.63 -24.82 -11.62
C ALA A 313 -3.38 -23.63 -10.70
N THR A 314 -3.29 -23.90 -9.39
CA THR A 314 -2.74 -22.97 -8.39
C THR A 314 -1.39 -23.53 -7.94
N ILE A 315 -0.34 -22.72 -8.05
CA ILE A 315 1.04 -23.12 -7.81
C ILE A 315 1.54 -22.44 -6.54
N TRP A 316 2.23 -23.21 -5.69
CA TRP A 316 3.08 -22.67 -4.62
C TRP A 316 4.54 -22.86 -4.98
N PHE A 317 5.32 -21.79 -4.85
CA PHE A 317 6.77 -21.90 -4.80
C PHE A 317 7.21 -22.47 -3.43
N ASP A 318 8.46 -22.93 -3.38
CA ASP A 318 9.06 -23.65 -2.26
C ASP A 318 9.17 -22.82 -0.98
N LYS A 319 9.28 -21.50 -1.09
CA LYS A 319 9.33 -20.58 0.06
C LYS A 319 7.95 -20.05 0.41
N GLN A 320 7.53 -20.18 1.66
CA GLN A 320 6.26 -19.69 2.20
C GLN A 320 6.49 -18.99 3.54
N LEU A 321 5.57 -18.12 3.98
CA LEU A 321 5.65 -17.57 5.34
C LEU A 321 5.52 -18.70 6.37
N LEU A 322 4.64 -19.67 6.09
CA LEU A 322 4.40 -20.86 6.91
C LEU A 322 4.75 -22.12 6.10
N GLY A 323 5.84 -22.80 6.47
CA GLY A 323 6.42 -23.90 5.70
C GLY A 323 5.68 -25.23 5.84
N ASP A 324 4.97 -25.46 6.94
CA ASP A 324 4.26 -26.73 7.23
C ASP A 324 2.95 -26.47 7.97
N GLY A 325 2.23 -27.53 8.34
CA GLY A 325 0.94 -27.44 9.02
C GLY A 325 0.99 -26.87 10.45
N GLN A 326 2.17 -26.78 11.06
CA GLN A 326 2.41 -26.22 12.40
C GLN A 326 3.00 -24.81 12.35
N GLY A 327 3.20 -24.25 11.15
CA GLY A 327 3.79 -22.93 10.96
C GLY A 327 3.01 -21.83 11.66
N TYR A 328 1.67 -21.88 11.64
CA TYR A 328 0.82 -20.85 12.25
C TYR A 328 1.09 -20.71 13.76
N GLN A 329 1.07 -21.82 14.51
CA GLN A 329 1.31 -21.81 15.95
C GLN A 329 2.73 -21.34 16.28
N ARG A 330 3.73 -21.76 15.50
CA ARG A 330 5.11 -21.30 15.68
C ARG A 330 5.23 -19.79 15.49
N ARG A 331 4.66 -19.24 14.42
CA ARG A 331 4.72 -17.80 14.13
C ARG A 331 3.88 -16.95 15.07
N ALA A 332 2.73 -17.44 15.50
CA ALA A 332 1.94 -16.76 16.54
C ALA A 332 2.74 -16.60 17.84
N LYS A 333 3.50 -17.65 18.23
CA LYS A 333 4.40 -17.59 19.38
C LYS A 333 5.59 -16.66 19.14
N GLU A 334 6.21 -16.71 17.98
CA GLU A 334 7.34 -15.82 17.60
C GLU A 334 6.95 -14.34 17.67
N PHE A 335 5.77 -14.00 17.16
CA PHE A 335 5.27 -12.62 17.13
C PHE A 335 4.41 -12.24 18.34
N SER A 336 4.44 -13.05 19.40
CA SER A 336 3.74 -12.74 20.64
C SER A 336 4.26 -11.40 21.20
N GLY A 337 3.34 -10.49 21.52
CA GLY A 337 3.66 -9.14 21.99
C GLY A 337 4.01 -8.12 20.90
N ALA A 338 4.03 -8.50 19.62
CA ALA A 338 4.18 -7.53 18.53
C ALA A 338 2.96 -6.61 18.42
N ALA A 339 3.16 -5.38 17.93
CA ALA A 339 2.05 -4.51 17.56
C ALA A 339 1.47 -4.94 16.20
N ARG A 340 0.19 -5.29 16.13
CA ARG A 340 -0.46 -5.79 14.90
C ARG A 340 -0.19 -4.92 13.68
N ARG A 341 -0.31 -3.59 13.77
CA ARG A 341 -0.14 -2.71 12.61
C ARG A 341 1.30 -2.65 12.11
N SER A 342 2.28 -2.82 13.01
CA SER A 342 3.69 -2.94 12.64
C SER A 342 3.98 -4.27 11.97
N LEU A 343 3.51 -5.38 12.59
CA LEU A 343 3.67 -6.73 12.05
C LEU A 343 3.05 -6.86 10.65
N ARG A 344 1.84 -6.32 10.45
CA ARG A 344 1.15 -6.24 9.16
C ARG A 344 2.08 -5.72 8.05
N LYS A 345 2.75 -4.58 8.26
CA LYS A 345 3.65 -3.97 7.26
C LYS A 345 4.83 -4.89 6.95
N GLN A 346 5.43 -5.49 7.97
CA GLN A 346 6.58 -6.37 7.82
C GLN A 346 6.24 -7.65 7.06
N VAL A 347 5.11 -8.27 7.39
CA VAL A 347 4.64 -9.52 6.75
C VAL A 347 4.25 -9.27 5.29
N ILE A 348 3.48 -8.22 5.00
CA ILE A 348 3.13 -7.86 3.61
C ILE A 348 4.39 -7.65 2.77
N GLN A 349 5.38 -6.91 3.31
CA GLN A 349 6.63 -6.68 2.61
C GLN A 349 7.40 -7.98 2.36
N ALA A 350 7.48 -8.87 3.35
CA ALA A 350 8.18 -10.15 3.22
C ALA A 350 7.54 -11.05 2.15
N LEU A 351 6.20 -11.19 2.18
CA LEU A 351 5.44 -11.97 1.20
C LEU A 351 5.62 -11.43 -0.23
N LYS A 352 5.44 -10.12 -0.43
CA LYS A 352 5.65 -9.49 -1.75
C LYS A 352 7.08 -9.63 -2.25
N SER A 353 8.07 -9.41 -1.37
CA SER A 353 9.49 -9.51 -1.74
C SER A 353 9.88 -10.94 -2.12
N GLU A 354 9.39 -11.94 -1.39
CA GLU A 354 9.65 -13.33 -1.74
C GLU A 354 8.98 -13.70 -3.06
N ASN A 355 7.74 -13.29 -3.27
CA ASN A 355 7.04 -13.56 -4.52
C ASN A 355 7.72 -12.96 -5.75
N GLN A 356 8.18 -11.71 -5.64
CA GLN A 356 8.99 -11.10 -6.70
C GLN A 356 10.27 -11.88 -6.98
N ARG A 357 10.97 -12.38 -5.94
CA ARG A 357 12.17 -13.22 -6.11
C ARG A 357 11.85 -14.54 -6.82
N SER A 358 10.83 -15.26 -6.36
CA SER A 358 10.47 -16.56 -6.93
C SER A 358 9.98 -16.43 -8.38
N LEU A 359 9.19 -15.41 -8.69
CA LEU A 359 8.74 -15.14 -10.06
C LEU A 359 9.90 -14.76 -10.98
N ALA A 360 10.81 -13.89 -10.52
CA ALA A 360 12.00 -13.53 -11.31
C ALA A 360 12.88 -14.76 -11.61
N ALA A 361 13.02 -15.68 -10.66
CA ALA A 361 13.75 -16.93 -10.88
C ALA A 361 13.01 -17.89 -11.84
N ALA A 362 11.68 -17.82 -11.90
CA ALA A 362 10.85 -18.67 -12.75
C ALA A 362 10.55 -18.07 -14.13
N ASP A 363 10.87 -16.79 -14.36
CA ASP A 363 10.36 -16.01 -15.50
C ASP A 363 10.67 -16.66 -16.86
N ASP A 364 11.94 -17.00 -17.13
CA ASP A 364 12.35 -17.64 -18.39
C ASP A 364 11.54 -18.90 -18.71
N SER A 365 11.26 -19.71 -17.68
CA SER A 365 10.46 -20.93 -17.81
C SER A 365 8.98 -20.61 -18.06
N LEU A 366 8.41 -19.66 -17.32
CA LEU A 366 7.02 -19.24 -17.46
C LEU A 366 6.74 -18.61 -18.83
N GLN A 367 7.63 -17.73 -19.31
CA GLN A 367 7.52 -17.13 -20.64
C GLN A 367 7.61 -18.19 -21.75
N SER A 368 8.47 -19.19 -21.57
CA SER A 368 8.58 -20.30 -22.51
C SER A 368 7.28 -21.12 -22.58
N LEU A 369 6.65 -21.42 -21.44
CA LEU A 369 5.39 -22.14 -21.39
C LEU A 369 4.21 -21.32 -21.95
N LEU A 370 4.18 -20.01 -21.73
CA LEU A 370 3.19 -19.11 -22.34
C LEU A 370 3.33 -19.06 -23.86
N LYS A 371 4.56 -18.89 -24.37
CA LYS A 371 4.85 -18.87 -25.81
C LYS A 371 4.50 -20.18 -26.50
N ALA A 372 4.65 -21.30 -25.80
CA ALA A 372 4.28 -22.63 -26.28
C ALA A 372 2.78 -22.95 -26.12
N GLU A 373 1.96 -22.02 -25.60
CA GLU A 373 0.54 -22.21 -25.29
C GLU A 373 0.28 -23.44 -24.39
N VAL A 374 1.24 -23.76 -23.54
CA VAL A 374 1.14 -24.81 -22.52
C VAL A 374 0.31 -24.31 -21.35
N ILE A 375 0.55 -23.06 -20.96
CA ILE A 375 -0.24 -22.34 -19.96
C ILE A 375 -0.85 -21.07 -20.57
N SER A 376 -1.93 -20.58 -19.95
CA SER A 376 -2.54 -19.28 -20.25
C SER A 376 -3.10 -18.65 -18.97
N GLU A 377 -3.51 -17.37 -19.02
CA GLU A 377 -4.01 -16.63 -17.85
C GLU A 377 -3.08 -16.75 -16.62
N LEU A 378 -1.77 -16.55 -16.84
CA LEU A 378 -0.79 -16.53 -15.77
C LEU A 378 -1.07 -15.33 -14.85
N ASP A 379 -1.28 -15.62 -13.58
CA ASP A 379 -1.74 -14.64 -12.60
C ASP A 379 -0.99 -14.84 -11.27
N PRO A 380 -0.03 -13.97 -10.94
CA PRO A 380 0.74 -14.06 -9.71
C PRO A 380 -0.05 -13.73 -8.44
N HIS A 381 0.27 -14.41 -7.33
CA HIS A 381 -0.33 -14.18 -6.01
C HIS A 381 0.75 -14.12 -4.93
N TRP A 382 1.00 -12.91 -4.40
CA TRP A 382 2.02 -12.69 -3.38
C TRP A 382 1.63 -13.30 -2.02
N ILE A 383 0.34 -13.40 -1.72
CA ILE A 383 -0.15 -13.91 -0.43
C ILE A 383 0.25 -15.36 -0.20
N VAL A 384 0.48 -16.15 -1.24
CA VAL A 384 0.89 -17.57 -1.17
C VAL A 384 2.20 -17.84 -1.88
N ASN A 385 3.03 -16.81 -2.13
CA ASN A 385 4.22 -16.90 -2.97
C ASN A 385 4.03 -17.90 -4.15
N GLY A 386 3.21 -17.50 -5.11
CA GLY A 386 2.77 -18.43 -6.14
C GLY A 386 2.10 -17.73 -7.31
N PHE A 387 1.40 -18.53 -8.12
CA PHE A 387 0.61 -18.05 -9.24
C PHE A 387 -0.51 -19.02 -9.57
N THR A 388 -1.48 -18.57 -10.36
CA THR A 388 -2.46 -19.44 -11.02
C THR A 388 -2.31 -19.38 -12.54
N CYS A 389 -2.68 -20.44 -13.23
CA CYS A 389 -2.77 -20.45 -14.69
C CYS A 389 -3.78 -21.49 -15.17
N ASN A 390 -4.30 -21.32 -16.38
CA ASN A 390 -5.02 -22.36 -17.10
C ASN A 390 -4.02 -23.30 -17.79
N ILE A 391 -4.31 -24.60 -17.79
CA ILE A 391 -3.45 -25.66 -18.33
C ILE A 391 -4.30 -26.85 -18.80
N ARG A 392 -3.74 -27.71 -19.65
CA ARG A 392 -4.35 -29.01 -20.01
C ARG A 392 -3.74 -30.14 -19.20
N HIS A 393 -4.50 -31.21 -18.96
CA HIS A 393 -4.03 -32.35 -18.17
C HIS A 393 -2.70 -32.93 -18.66
N LYS A 394 -2.54 -33.13 -19.97
CA LYS A 394 -1.30 -33.67 -20.56
C LYS A 394 -0.05 -32.83 -20.29
N ASP A 395 -0.22 -31.54 -20.02
CA ASP A 395 0.87 -30.56 -19.93
C ASP A 395 1.31 -30.28 -18.47
N ILE A 396 0.62 -30.84 -17.47
CA ILE A 396 0.91 -30.62 -16.03
C ILE A 396 2.36 -30.94 -15.66
N ALA A 397 2.96 -31.96 -16.28
CA ALA A 397 4.34 -32.36 -16.02
C ALA A 397 5.35 -31.24 -16.31
N GLN A 398 5.04 -30.34 -17.26
CA GLN A 398 5.92 -29.23 -17.63
C GLN A 398 5.99 -28.14 -16.55
N LEU A 399 4.96 -28.01 -15.70
CA LEU A 399 5.03 -27.09 -14.54
C LEU A 399 6.04 -27.56 -13.48
N LYS A 400 6.36 -28.85 -13.43
CA LYS A 400 7.30 -29.40 -12.44
C LYS A 400 8.74 -28.95 -12.68
N SER A 401 9.08 -28.55 -13.91
CA SER A 401 10.41 -28.05 -14.25
C SER A 401 10.58 -26.55 -14.01
N VAL A 402 9.50 -25.83 -13.67
CA VAL A 402 9.59 -24.39 -13.39
C VAL A 402 10.34 -24.19 -12.07
N PRO A 403 11.38 -23.33 -12.03
CA PRO A 403 12.19 -23.09 -10.84
C PRO A 403 11.33 -22.73 -9.61
N GLY A 404 11.65 -23.36 -8.48
CA GLY A 404 10.98 -23.13 -7.19
C GLY A 404 9.60 -23.76 -7.05
N VAL A 405 8.96 -24.26 -8.12
CA VAL A 405 7.62 -24.87 -8.00
C VAL A 405 7.67 -26.07 -7.07
N ARG A 406 6.73 -26.13 -6.12
CA ARG A 406 6.72 -27.16 -5.08
C ARG A 406 5.39 -27.89 -4.93
N LYS A 407 4.27 -27.16 -5.01
CA LYS A 407 2.94 -27.76 -4.96
C LYS A 407 2.07 -27.22 -6.10
N ILE A 408 1.33 -28.11 -6.76
CA ILE A 408 0.39 -27.79 -7.83
C ILE A 408 -0.98 -28.30 -7.42
N PHE A 409 -1.90 -27.39 -7.16
CA PHE A 409 -3.29 -27.70 -6.88
C PHE A 409 -4.12 -27.55 -8.16
N LEU A 410 -4.88 -28.59 -8.51
CA LEU A 410 -5.64 -28.65 -9.76
C LEU A 410 -7.13 -28.52 -9.49
N ARG A 411 -7.82 -27.77 -10.34
CA ARG A 411 -9.27 -27.62 -10.33
C ARG A 411 -9.83 -27.55 -11.73
N VAL A 412 -11.11 -27.88 -11.85
CA VAL A 412 -11.87 -27.63 -13.08
C VAL A 412 -12.08 -26.12 -13.23
N PRO A 413 -11.81 -25.53 -14.41
CA PRO A 413 -12.05 -24.13 -14.68
C PRO A 413 -13.54 -23.83 -14.54
N ARG A 414 -13.84 -22.70 -13.92
CA ARG A 414 -15.22 -22.25 -13.79
C ARG A 414 -15.61 -21.51 -15.07
N LYS A 415 -16.75 -21.85 -15.65
CA LYS A 415 -17.42 -20.97 -16.62
C LYS A 415 -17.99 -19.76 -15.88
N VAL A 416 -17.44 -18.58 -16.12
CA VAL A 416 -18.05 -17.32 -15.69
C VAL A 416 -19.21 -17.04 -16.63
N SER A 417 -20.43 -16.87 -16.11
CA SER A 417 -21.56 -16.42 -16.91
C SER A 417 -21.53 -14.90 -17.01
N GLU A 418 -21.51 -14.35 -18.21
CA GLU A 418 -21.66 -12.91 -18.46
C GLU A 418 -23.13 -12.55 -18.73
N PRO A 419 -23.81 -11.92 -17.78
CA PRO A 419 -24.85 -10.95 -18.11
C PRO A 419 -24.30 -9.53 -17.99
N GLN A 420 -24.73 -8.66 -18.91
CA GLN A 420 -24.41 -7.24 -18.93
C GLN A 420 -24.79 -6.61 -17.59
N ALA A 421 -23.81 -6.04 -16.89
CA ALA A 421 -24.05 -5.35 -15.63
C ALA A 421 -24.74 -4.01 -15.93
N PRO A 422 -25.84 -3.65 -15.25
CA PRO A 422 -26.41 -2.30 -15.35
C PRO A 422 -25.40 -1.25 -14.88
N GLU A 423 -25.52 -0.01 -15.35
CA GLU A 423 -24.76 1.13 -14.84
C GLU A 423 -24.88 1.24 -13.31
N GLN A 424 -23.76 1.52 -12.64
CA GLN A 424 -23.77 1.78 -11.20
C GLN A 424 -24.46 3.11 -10.90
N PRO A 425 -25.33 3.17 -9.88
CA PRO A 425 -25.75 4.45 -9.33
C PRO A 425 -24.56 5.13 -8.64
N VAL A 426 -24.42 6.45 -8.85
CA VAL A 426 -23.45 7.27 -8.10
C VAL A 426 -23.77 7.16 -6.61
N VAL A 427 -22.79 6.72 -5.82
CA VAL A 427 -22.92 6.64 -4.36
C VAL A 427 -22.78 8.05 -3.77
N PRO A 428 -23.83 8.63 -3.16
CA PRO A 428 -23.68 9.92 -2.51
C PRO A 428 -22.80 9.76 -1.27
N VAL A 429 -21.76 10.59 -1.16
CA VAL A 429 -20.94 10.65 0.06
C VAL A 429 -21.76 11.35 1.14
N ILE A 430 -22.27 10.57 2.09
CA ILE A 430 -22.98 11.10 3.27
C ILE A 430 -22.00 11.20 4.42
N GLU A 431 -22.10 12.29 5.20
CA GLU A 431 -21.26 12.48 6.38
C GLU A 431 -21.39 11.29 7.35
N ALA A 432 -20.23 10.77 7.74
CA ALA A 432 -20.14 9.64 8.64
C ALA A 432 -20.63 10.01 10.04
N PRO A 433 -21.24 9.09 10.79
CA PRO A 433 -21.56 9.33 12.19
C PRO A 433 -20.29 9.56 13.00
N THR A 434 -20.34 10.52 13.92
CA THR A 434 -19.31 10.71 14.95
C THR A 434 -19.64 9.97 16.25
N GLU A 435 -20.91 9.64 16.44
CA GLU A 435 -21.47 9.02 17.66
C GLU A 435 -22.52 7.97 17.24
N PRO A 436 -22.65 6.84 17.97
CA PRO A 436 -23.72 5.88 17.75
C PRO A 436 -25.08 6.44 18.17
N SER A 437 -26.16 6.00 17.52
CA SER A 437 -27.52 6.32 17.96
C SER A 437 -28.05 5.26 18.95
N TYR A 438 -28.77 5.71 19.98
CA TYR A 438 -29.43 4.82 20.95
C TYR A 438 -30.92 4.59 20.65
N GLN A 439 -31.39 4.98 19.47
CA GLN A 439 -32.78 4.85 19.06
C GLN A 439 -33.01 3.58 18.24
N GLN A 440 -34.08 2.86 18.58
CA GLN A 440 -34.57 1.69 17.82
C GLN A 440 -33.48 0.64 17.55
N ILE A 441 -32.65 0.37 18.57
CA ILE A 441 -31.61 -0.67 18.52
C ILE A 441 -32.28 -2.06 18.43
N PRO A 442 -31.90 -2.91 17.47
CA PRO A 442 -32.46 -4.26 17.38
C PRO A 442 -31.98 -5.14 18.54
N TRP A 443 -32.79 -6.12 18.89
CA TRP A 443 -32.57 -6.94 20.09
C TRP A 443 -31.24 -7.70 20.09
N TYR A 444 -30.66 -8.03 18.93
CA TYR A 444 -29.39 -8.76 18.90
C TYR A 444 -28.21 -7.89 19.36
N VAL A 445 -28.22 -6.58 19.08
CA VAL A 445 -27.17 -5.65 19.53
C VAL A 445 -27.15 -5.59 21.06
N THR A 446 -28.33 -5.50 21.68
CA THR A 446 -28.45 -5.46 23.15
C THR A 446 -28.13 -6.81 23.78
N GLN A 447 -28.56 -7.93 23.18
CA GLN A 447 -28.24 -9.25 23.72
C GLN A 447 -26.74 -9.62 23.59
N LEU A 448 -26.05 -9.13 22.56
CA LEU A 448 -24.59 -9.22 22.44
C LEU A 448 -23.84 -8.20 23.32
N GLN A 449 -24.55 -7.36 24.08
CA GLN A 449 -24.01 -6.30 24.94
C GLN A 449 -23.21 -5.21 24.18
N ALA A 450 -23.43 -5.05 22.87
CA ALA A 450 -22.67 -4.09 22.06
C ALA A 450 -23.04 -2.62 22.37
N ASP A 451 -24.29 -2.34 22.67
CA ASP A 451 -24.78 -1.00 23.08
C ASP A 451 -24.09 -0.49 24.35
N ARG A 452 -23.77 -1.39 25.28
CA ARG A 452 -23.01 -1.07 26.49
C ARG A 452 -21.57 -0.73 26.20
N VAL A 453 -20.93 -1.39 25.23
CA VAL A 453 -19.57 -1.04 24.79
C VAL A 453 -19.53 0.41 24.29
N TRP A 454 -20.50 0.78 23.45
CA TRP A 454 -20.61 2.13 22.91
C TRP A 454 -20.74 3.16 24.04
N LYS A 455 -21.63 2.89 25.00
CA LYS A 455 -21.99 3.80 26.08
C LYS A 455 -20.90 3.93 27.15
N GLU A 456 -20.30 2.82 27.56
CA GLU A 456 -19.40 2.77 28.71
C GLU A 456 -17.91 2.90 28.33
N PHE A 457 -17.53 2.50 27.11
CA PHE A 457 -16.13 2.51 26.67
C PHE A 457 -15.85 3.48 25.51
N GLY A 458 -16.89 4.06 24.88
CA GLY A 458 -16.72 4.91 23.70
C GLY A 458 -16.14 4.18 22.48
N ALA A 459 -16.21 2.84 22.48
CA ALA A 459 -15.75 1.98 21.40
C ALA A 459 -16.96 1.51 20.60
N ALA A 460 -17.08 1.96 19.34
CA ALA A 460 -18.20 1.65 18.45
C ALA A 460 -17.73 1.24 17.04
N GLY A 461 -16.48 0.79 16.91
CA GLY A 461 -15.88 0.34 15.65
C GLY A 461 -15.13 1.42 14.88
N GLN A 462 -14.97 2.62 15.43
CA GLN A 462 -14.24 3.69 14.77
C GLN A 462 -12.81 3.25 14.39
N GLY A 463 -12.39 3.65 13.19
CA GLY A 463 -11.06 3.34 12.67
C GLY A 463 -10.88 1.93 12.10
N THR A 464 -11.94 1.11 12.07
CA THR A 464 -11.88 -0.23 11.45
C THR A 464 -12.51 -0.28 10.06
N LEU A 465 -11.98 -1.15 9.19
CA LEU A 465 -12.52 -1.48 7.87
C LEU A 465 -12.97 -2.95 7.82
N ASN A 466 -14.24 -3.17 7.51
CA ASN A 466 -14.83 -4.50 7.36
C ASN A 466 -15.08 -4.81 5.88
N VAL A 467 -14.31 -5.74 5.31
CA VAL A 467 -14.58 -6.22 3.96
C VAL A 467 -15.64 -7.32 4.03
N ILE A 468 -16.73 -7.13 3.30
CA ILE A 468 -17.85 -8.07 3.23
C ILE A 468 -17.79 -8.78 1.89
N HIS A 469 -17.47 -10.07 1.92
CA HIS A 469 -17.41 -10.91 0.72
C HIS A 469 -18.73 -11.66 0.55
N ASP A 470 -19.57 -11.13 -0.34
CA ASP A 470 -20.93 -11.64 -0.57
C ASP A 470 -21.41 -11.33 -1.99
N LYS A 471 -22.73 -11.28 -2.20
CA LYS A 471 -23.40 -10.91 -3.45
C LYS A 471 -24.41 -9.82 -3.15
N ASN A 472 -24.39 -8.77 -3.97
CA ASN A 472 -25.35 -7.67 -3.97
C ASN A 472 -25.28 -6.76 -2.74
N PHE A 473 -24.65 -5.60 -2.94
CA PHE A 473 -24.57 -4.50 -2.00
C PHE A 473 -25.41 -3.35 -2.53
N ILE A 474 -26.51 -3.06 -1.85
CA ILE A 474 -27.43 -1.97 -2.21
C ILE A 474 -27.11 -0.77 -1.32
N PHE A 475 -26.57 0.27 -1.96
CA PHE A 475 -26.31 1.55 -1.33
C PHE A 475 -27.61 2.19 -0.84
N SER A 476 -27.61 2.65 0.41
CA SER A 476 -28.76 3.21 1.13
C SER A 476 -28.28 4.12 2.24
N ASP A 477 -29.13 5.02 2.74
CA ASP A 477 -28.74 6.05 3.72
C ASP A 477 -28.01 5.48 4.95
N HIS A 478 -28.42 4.32 5.45
CA HIS A 478 -27.82 3.70 6.64
C HIS A 478 -26.45 3.03 6.36
N LEU A 479 -26.13 2.73 5.10
CA LEU A 479 -24.84 2.17 4.69
C LEU A 479 -23.91 3.20 4.03
N ASN A 480 -24.47 4.22 3.35
CA ASN A 480 -23.69 5.25 2.66
C ASN A 480 -22.90 6.14 3.62
N ARG A 481 -23.28 6.19 4.90
CA ARG A 481 -22.53 6.91 5.94
C ARG A 481 -21.27 6.19 6.38
N THR A 482 -21.26 4.87 6.26
CA THR A 482 -20.17 3.99 6.72
C THR A 482 -19.47 3.26 5.58
N VAL A 483 -19.85 3.51 4.33
CA VAL A 483 -19.13 2.97 3.18
C VAL A 483 -17.66 3.42 3.21
N TYR A 484 -16.76 2.49 2.94
CA TYR A 484 -15.35 2.74 2.70
C TYR A 484 -15.17 3.54 1.42
N ARG A 485 -14.18 4.43 1.42
CA ARG A 485 -13.72 5.11 0.21
C ARG A 485 -12.22 4.90 0.11
N ASN A 486 -11.75 4.28 -0.97
CA ASN A 486 -10.33 4.19 -1.28
C ASN A 486 -9.79 5.63 -1.46
N PRO A 487 -8.93 6.13 -0.56
CA PRO A 487 -8.42 7.50 -0.64
C PRO A 487 -7.42 7.68 -1.78
N ARG A 488 -6.96 6.59 -2.39
CA ARG A 488 -6.00 6.60 -3.51
C ARG A 488 -6.66 6.58 -4.88
N GLU A 489 -8.00 6.47 -4.94
CA GLU A 489 -8.77 6.48 -6.19
C GLU A 489 -9.53 7.80 -6.40
N THR A 490 -9.51 8.27 -7.65
CA THR A 490 -10.37 9.34 -8.14
C THR A 490 -11.61 8.71 -8.80
N PRO A 491 -12.81 8.84 -8.22
CA PRO A 491 -13.98 8.13 -8.72
C PRO A 491 -14.35 8.45 -10.18
N ASN A 492 -14.61 7.41 -10.96
CA ASN A 492 -15.12 7.46 -12.33
C ASN A 492 -14.18 8.14 -13.33
N ASN A 493 -12.86 8.05 -13.12
CA ASN A 493 -11.89 8.54 -14.09
C ASN A 493 -11.42 7.44 -15.07
N SER A 494 -11.87 6.19 -14.88
CA SER A 494 -11.50 5.02 -15.69
C SER A 494 -10.00 4.71 -15.65
N ILE A 495 -9.31 5.11 -14.58
CA ILE A 495 -7.88 4.90 -14.35
C ILE A 495 -7.73 4.13 -13.04
N ASP A 496 -6.75 3.23 -12.99
CA ASP A 496 -6.26 2.64 -11.75
C ASP A 496 -5.23 3.62 -11.16
N ASP A 497 -5.69 4.50 -10.26
CA ASP A 497 -4.88 5.61 -9.72
C ASP A 497 -3.85 5.12 -8.70
N ASP A 498 -4.15 4.03 -7.99
CA ASP A 498 -3.30 3.45 -6.96
C ASP A 498 -2.38 2.32 -7.45
N GLY A 499 -2.59 1.85 -8.68
CA GLY A 499 -1.74 0.90 -9.39
C GLY A 499 -1.87 -0.54 -8.88
N ASN A 500 -3.00 -0.87 -8.24
CA ASN A 500 -3.26 -2.20 -7.68
C ASN A 500 -3.87 -3.19 -8.68
N GLY A 501 -4.15 -2.76 -9.91
CA GLY A 501 -4.74 -3.54 -10.99
C GLY A 501 -6.26 -3.49 -11.09
N TYR A 502 -6.94 -2.69 -10.26
CA TYR A 502 -8.40 -2.59 -10.18
C TYR A 502 -8.89 -1.16 -10.39
N ILE A 503 -9.28 -0.86 -11.63
CA ILE A 503 -9.81 0.44 -12.04
C ILE A 503 -11.04 0.83 -11.20
N ASP A 504 -11.02 2.05 -10.64
CA ASP A 504 -12.12 2.69 -9.91
C ASP A 504 -12.67 1.88 -8.71
N ASP A 505 -11.83 1.13 -7.98
CA ASP A 505 -12.21 0.29 -6.84
C ASP A 505 -12.62 1.03 -5.54
N VAL A 506 -13.24 2.22 -5.72
CA VAL A 506 -13.53 3.24 -4.70
C VAL A 506 -14.25 2.67 -3.45
N HIS A 507 -15.21 1.77 -3.61
CA HIS A 507 -16.08 1.30 -2.53
C HIS A 507 -15.99 -0.22 -2.29
N GLY A 508 -15.07 -0.89 -2.96
CA GLY A 508 -15.11 -2.34 -3.15
C GLY A 508 -14.96 -2.73 -4.61
N TYR A 509 -14.87 -4.04 -4.85
CA TYR A 509 -14.64 -4.54 -6.20
C TYR A 509 -15.36 -5.86 -6.50
N ASN A 510 -15.81 -6.01 -7.75
CA ASN A 510 -16.39 -7.24 -8.28
C ASN A 510 -15.36 -7.95 -9.15
N PHE A 511 -14.64 -8.89 -8.54
CA PHE A 511 -13.59 -9.69 -9.16
C PHE A 511 -14.12 -10.66 -10.21
N ASP A 512 -15.39 -11.08 -10.11
CA ASP A 512 -16.00 -11.96 -11.11
C ASP A 512 -16.21 -11.26 -12.44
N ARG A 513 -16.36 -9.93 -12.44
CA ARG A 513 -16.66 -9.13 -13.62
C ARG A 513 -15.59 -8.08 -13.94
N GLN A 514 -14.51 -8.03 -13.15
CA GLN A 514 -13.50 -6.97 -13.21
C GLN A 514 -14.13 -5.58 -13.30
N SER A 515 -15.05 -5.28 -12.37
CA SER A 515 -15.81 -4.05 -12.39
C SER A 515 -16.07 -3.52 -10.99
N THR A 516 -16.42 -2.25 -10.93
CA THR A 516 -16.88 -1.60 -9.70
C THR A 516 -18.27 -2.07 -9.31
N VAL A 517 -19.07 -2.66 -10.20
CA VAL A 517 -20.48 -3.05 -9.98
C VAL A 517 -20.64 -4.07 -8.84
N LEU A 518 -21.04 -3.58 -7.66
CA LEU A 518 -21.21 -4.37 -6.44
C LEU A 518 -22.56 -5.10 -6.33
N TYR A 519 -23.19 -5.44 -7.46
CA TYR A 519 -24.34 -6.33 -7.48
C TYR A 519 -24.36 -7.22 -8.72
N THR A 520 -24.83 -8.44 -8.52
CA THR A 520 -24.97 -9.46 -9.56
C THR A 520 -26.34 -9.44 -10.23
N ARG A 521 -27.36 -8.87 -9.56
CA ARG A 521 -28.73 -8.72 -10.05
C ARG A 521 -29.29 -7.34 -9.65
N PRO A 522 -30.02 -6.65 -10.54
CA PRO A 522 -30.65 -5.38 -10.20
C PRO A 522 -31.75 -5.56 -9.13
N PHE A 523 -31.94 -4.53 -8.31
CA PHE A 523 -33.01 -4.47 -7.32
C PHE A 523 -34.19 -3.65 -7.87
N HIS A 524 -35.28 -4.31 -8.24
CA HIS A 524 -36.49 -3.66 -8.78
C HIS A 524 -37.59 -3.44 -7.72
N GLY A 525 -37.21 -3.19 -6.47
CA GLY A 525 -38.14 -2.69 -5.46
C GLY A 525 -39.07 -3.71 -4.78
N ASN A 526 -38.84 -5.03 -4.91
CA ASN A 526 -39.43 -5.98 -3.95
C ASN A 526 -38.46 -6.20 -2.78
N PRO A 527 -38.64 -5.51 -1.65
CA PRO A 527 -37.71 -5.58 -0.54
C PRO A 527 -37.77 -6.94 0.19
N LYS A 528 -38.74 -7.81 -0.11
CA LYS A 528 -38.85 -9.13 0.55
C LYS A 528 -37.93 -10.19 -0.06
N ASN A 529 -37.20 -9.90 -1.14
CA ASN A 529 -36.29 -10.88 -1.74
C ASN A 529 -34.97 -10.98 -0.95
N ARG A 530 -34.96 -11.87 0.05
CA ARG A 530 -33.81 -12.09 0.97
C ARG A 530 -32.52 -12.46 0.25
N THR A 531 -32.60 -13.18 -0.88
CA THR A 531 -31.41 -13.57 -1.66
C THR A 531 -30.74 -12.38 -2.33
N ILE A 532 -31.50 -11.35 -2.71
CA ILE A 532 -30.95 -10.10 -3.24
C ILE A 532 -30.37 -9.24 -2.12
N LEU A 533 -30.97 -9.26 -0.93
CA LEU A 533 -30.52 -8.47 0.22
C LEU A 533 -29.40 -9.11 1.05
N HIS A 534 -28.87 -10.27 0.66
CA HIS A 534 -27.97 -11.05 1.51
C HIS A 534 -26.69 -10.28 1.89
N GLY A 535 -25.93 -9.79 0.91
CA GLY A 535 -24.72 -9.00 1.16
C GLY A 535 -25.00 -7.67 1.85
N THR A 536 -26.08 -7.00 1.44
CA THR A 536 -26.56 -5.76 2.08
C THR A 536 -26.87 -5.96 3.56
N SER A 537 -27.59 -7.04 3.91
CA SER A 537 -27.93 -7.36 5.31
C SER A 537 -26.69 -7.69 6.14
N CYS A 538 -25.71 -8.39 5.55
CA CYS A 538 -24.43 -8.64 6.22
C CYS A 538 -23.71 -7.32 6.54
N ALA A 539 -23.58 -6.41 5.57
CA ALA A 539 -22.99 -5.09 5.79
C ALA A 539 -23.75 -4.27 6.84
N THR A 540 -25.08 -4.29 6.82
CA THR A 540 -25.92 -3.58 7.79
C THR A 540 -25.75 -4.11 9.22
N ILE A 541 -25.61 -5.43 9.40
CA ILE A 541 -25.36 -6.04 10.72
C ILE A 541 -23.99 -5.62 11.30
N VAL A 542 -22.95 -5.49 10.46
CA VAL A 542 -21.65 -5.02 10.94
C VAL A 542 -21.67 -3.51 11.21
N SER A 543 -21.99 -2.73 10.18
CA SER A 543 -21.65 -1.30 10.09
C SER A 543 -22.85 -0.40 9.76
N GLY A 544 -24.08 -0.91 9.82
CA GLY A 544 -25.27 -0.10 9.53
C GLY A 544 -25.43 1.04 10.53
N ALA A 545 -25.23 2.28 10.11
CA ALA A 545 -25.39 3.46 10.96
C ALA A 545 -26.82 3.99 10.90
N ALA A 546 -27.30 4.64 11.96
CA ALA A 546 -28.58 5.34 11.89
C ALA A 546 -28.58 6.39 10.76
N ALA A 547 -29.72 6.63 10.12
CA ALA A 547 -29.88 7.69 9.13
C ALA A 547 -29.70 9.09 9.78
N LEU A 548 -29.63 10.15 8.97
CA LEU A 548 -29.55 11.54 9.47
C LEU A 548 -30.74 11.92 10.37
N SER A 549 -31.90 11.28 10.18
CA SER A 549 -33.10 11.37 11.03
C SER A 549 -32.99 10.63 12.39
N ARG A 550 -31.83 10.03 12.68
CA ARG A 550 -31.42 9.35 13.93
C ARG A 550 -32.05 7.99 14.28
N ALA A 551 -32.77 7.33 13.37
CA ALA A 551 -33.19 5.93 13.57
C ALA A 551 -33.34 5.15 12.24
N PRO A 552 -33.24 3.80 12.27
CA PRO A 552 -32.80 2.95 13.38
C PRO A 552 -31.27 2.64 13.36
N GLN A 553 -30.68 2.35 14.53
CA GLN A 553 -29.26 1.94 14.66
C GLN A 553 -29.13 0.41 14.60
N TYR A 554 -28.62 -0.15 13.50
CA TYR A 554 -28.57 -1.61 13.29
C TYR A 554 -27.20 -2.26 13.52
N GLY A 555 -26.12 -1.61 13.10
CA GLY A 555 -24.78 -2.21 13.15
C GLY A 555 -24.31 -2.47 14.57
N VAL A 556 -23.65 -3.62 14.78
CA VAL A 556 -22.92 -3.94 16.02
C VAL A 556 -21.72 -3.00 16.23
N ALA A 557 -21.09 -2.56 15.14
CA ALA A 557 -19.97 -1.61 15.12
C ALA A 557 -20.32 -0.40 14.22
N PRO A 558 -21.20 0.49 14.66
CA PRO A 558 -21.85 1.47 13.78
C PRO A 558 -20.97 2.64 13.34
N LEU A 559 -19.78 2.81 13.93
CA LEU A 559 -18.77 3.78 13.50
C LEU A 559 -17.66 3.14 12.65
N SER A 560 -17.75 1.83 12.37
CA SER A 560 -16.83 1.15 11.46
C SER A 560 -17.12 1.45 10.00
N ARG A 561 -16.14 1.18 9.13
CA ARG A 561 -16.32 1.23 7.68
C ARG A 561 -16.62 -0.15 7.10
N TRP A 562 -17.28 -0.18 5.94
CA TRP A 562 -17.51 -1.41 5.18
C TRP A 562 -17.15 -1.24 3.69
N ALA A 563 -16.62 -2.29 3.07
CA ALA A 563 -16.43 -2.38 1.62
C ALA A 563 -16.98 -3.70 1.09
N GLY A 564 -17.54 -3.69 -0.13
CA GLY A 564 -18.11 -4.89 -0.75
C GLY A 564 -17.10 -5.63 -1.63
N VAL A 565 -17.07 -6.96 -1.54
CA VAL A 565 -16.32 -7.82 -2.45
C VAL A 565 -17.25 -8.85 -3.06
N ILE A 566 -17.24 -8.97 -4.39
CA ILE A 566 -17.92 -10.05 -5.12
C ILE A 566 -16.86 -10.90 -5.79
N ASN A 567 -16.76 -12.16 -5.34
CA ASN A 567 -15.82 -13.11 -5.92
C ASN A 567 -16.30 -14.56 -5.76
N LEU A 568 -16.67 -15.17 -6.87
CA LEU A 568 -17.05 -16.56 -7.03
C LEU A 568 -15.84 -17.43 -7.48
N GLY A 569 -14.75 -16.81 -7.94
CA GLY A 569 -13.50 -17.42 -8.41
C GLY A 569 -12.53 -17.86 -7.30
N GLY A 570 -11.22 -17.75 -7.60
CA GLY A 570 -10.10 -17.91 -6.67
C GLY A 570 -10.10 -16.80 -5.62
N ILE A 571 -9.66 -17.08 -4.40
CA ILE A 571 -9.82 -16.21 -3.22
C ILE A 571 -8.67 -15.21 -3.05
N GLU A 572 -7.53 -15.51 -3.68
CA GLU A 572 -6.24 -14.83 -3.53
C GLU A 572 -6.36 -13.32 -3.78
N ARG A 573 -6.77 -12.92 -5.00
CA ARG A 573 -6.91 -11.51 -5.40
C ARG A 573 -7.78 -10.68 -4.47
N SER A 574 -8.93 -11.23 -4.05
CA SER A 574 -9.84 -10.50 -3.16
C SER A 574 -9.30 -10.32 -1.75
N VAL A 575 -8.51 -11.29 -1.27
CA VAL A 575 -7.86 -11.19 0.03
C VAL A 575 -6.66 -10.25 -0.03
N GLU A 576 -5.84 -10.33 -1.09
CA GLU A 576 -4.73 -9.41 -1.33
C GLU A 576 -5.22 -7.96 -1.41
N TRP A 577 -6.25 -7.72 -2.20
CA TRP A 577 -6.93 -6.43 -2.28
C TRP A 577 -7.38 -5.95 -0.90
N ALA A 578 -8.10 -6.79 -0.14
CA ALA A 578 -8.56 -6.40 1.18
C ALA A 578 -7.41 -6.02 2.12
N ILE A 579 -6.29 -6.77 2.07
CA ILE A 579 -5.09 -6.45 2.85
C ILE A 579 -4.50 -5.10 2.42
N GLU A 580 -4.43 -4.81 1.12
CA GLU A 580 -3.89 -3.56 0.56
C GLU A 580 -4.79 -2.34 0.81
N GLN A 581 -6.10 -2.55 0.92
CA GLN A 581 -7.06 -1.55 1.39
C GLN A 581 -7.02 -1.35 2.91
N GLY A 582 -6.23 -2.16 3.63
CA GLY A 582 -6.05 -2.06 5.07
C GLY A 582 -7.16 -2.69 5.90
N ALA A 583 -7.93 -3.62 5.31
CA ALA A 583 -9.03 -4.30 5.97
C ALA A 583 -8.64 -4.83 7.35
N ASP A 584 -9.53 -4.68 8.31
CA ASP A 584 -9.41 -5.29 9.62
C ASP A 584 -10.11 -6.64 9.65
N THR A 585 -11.35 -6.72 9.13
CA THR A 585 -12.09 -7.99 9.04
C THR A 585 -12.38 -8.36 7.59
N TYR A 586 -12.52 -9.66 7.35
CA TYR A 586 -12.95 -10.22 6.07
C TYR A 586 -14.09 -11.22 6.32
N SER A 587 -15.32 -10.76 6.12
CA SER A 587 -16.56 -11.51 6.39
C SER A 587 -16.92 -12.39 5.19
N MET A 588 -17.06 -13.70 5.42
CA MET A 588 -17.38 -14.70 4.39
C MET A 588 -18.67 -15.44 4.73
N SER A 589 -19.80 -14.91 4.27
CA SER A 589 -21.14 -15.48 4.53
C SER A 589 -21.55 -16.52 3.48
N PHE A 590 -20.65 -17.44 3.16
CA PHE A 590 -20.88 -18.55 2.23
C PHE A 590 -20.09 -19.80 2.62
N SER A 591 -20.51 -20.97 2.13
CA SER A 591 -19.79 -22.24 2.34
C SER A 591 -19.50 -22.91 1.00
N ARG A 592 -18.30 -23.47 0.86
CA ARG A 592 -17.86 -24.24 -0.30
C ARG A 592 -17.53 -25.68 0.09
N ARG A 593 -18.03 -26.65 -0.68
CA ARG A 593 -17.90 -28.09 -0.42
C ARG A 593 -16.97 -28.76 -1.41
N ASN A 594 -16.52 -29.97 -1.08
CA ASN A 594 -15.79 -30.86 -1.97
C ASN A 594 -14.49 -30.23 -2.50
N PHE A 595 -13.77 -29.53 -1.61
CA PHE A 595 -12.50 -28.90 -1.97
C PHE A 595 -11.34 -29.90 -2.01
N GLY A 596 -11.49 -31.10 -1.41
CA GLY A 596 -10.43 -32.09 -1.34
C GLY A 596 -9.13 -31.46 -0.84
N GLU A 597 -8.02 -31.74 -1.52
CA GLU A 597 -6.74 -31.12 -1.23
C GLU A 597 -6.68 -29.60 -1.43
N TYR A 598 -7.53 -29.03 -2.28
CA TYR A 598 -7.56 -27.58 -2.54
C TYR A 598 -7.97 -26.75 -1.31
N GLN A 599 -8.54 -27.38 -0.28
CA GLN A 599 -8.81 -26.68 0.99
C GLN A 599 -7.51 -26.21 1.69
N SER A 600 -6.39 -26.91 1.47
CA SER A 600 -5.07 -26.47 1.93
C SER A 600 -4.68 -25.12 1.35
N HIS A 601 -5.09 -24.87 0.11
CA HIS A 601 -4.84 -23.60 -0.56
C HIS A 601 -5.58 -22.44 0.12
N TRP A 602 -6.88 -22.61 0.37
CA TRP A 602 -7.67 -21.62 1.12
C TRP A 602 -7.08 -21.37 2.49
N ARG A 603 -6.82 -22.42 3.28
CA ARG A 603 -6.21 -22.26 4.59
C ARG A 603 -4.91 -21.44 4.56
N LYS A 604 -4.00 -21.70 3.62
CA LYS A 604 -2.74 -20.93 3.51
C LYS A 604 -2.98 -19.43 3.28
N VAL A 605 -3.91 -19.08 2.40
CA VAL A 605 -4.27 -17.67 2.13
C VAL A 605 -4.76 -16.99 3.41
N MET A 606 -5.66 -17.64 4.16
CA MET A 606 -6.19 -17.06 5.41
C MET A 606 -5.15 -17.03 6.53
N GLU A 607 -4.32 -18.06 6.66
CA GLU A 607 -3.24 -18.07 7.65
C GLU A 607 -2.25 -16.92 7.40
N HIS A 608 -1.79 -16.74 6.16
CA HIS A 608 -0.90 -15.62 5.82
C HIS A 608 -1.61 -14.27 5.98
N GLY A 609 -2.88 -14.17 5.58
CA GLY A 609 -3.68 -12.95 5.77
C GLY A 609 -3.88 -12.60 7.25
N SER A 610 -3.97 -13.58 8.14
CA SER A 610 -4.02 -13.38 9.59
C SER A 610 -2.74 -12.70 10.10
N PHE A 611 -1.57 -13.12 9.61
CA PHE A 611 -0.30 -12.43 9.90
C PHE A 611 -0.18 -11.04 9.25
N CYS A 612 -0.91 -10.78 8.16
CA CYS A 612 -1.15 -9.43 7.65
C CYS A 612 -2.14 -8.62 8.51
N GLY A 613 -2.58 -9.17 9.64
CA GLY A 613 -3.48 -8.56 10.60
C GLY A 613 -4.95 -8.54 10.16
N VAL A 614 -5.39 -9.44 9.28
CA VAL A 614 -6.81 -9.54 8.88
C VAL A 614 -7.52 -10.64 9.66
N TYR A 615 -8.70 -10.32 10.17
CA TYR A 615 -9.56 -11.25 10.89
C TYR A 615 -10.58 -11.87 9.93
N PHE A 616 -10.36 -13.12 9.52
CA PHE A 616 -11.29 -13.83 8.66
C PHE A 616 -12.42 -14.43 9.48
N VAL A 617 -13.66 -14.16 9.10
CA VAL A 617 -14.84 -14.57 9.87
C VAL A 617 -15.86 -15.23 8.98
N SER A 618 -16.50 -16.28 9.46
CA SER A 618 -17.60 -16.94 8.79
C SER A 618 -18.64 -17.43 9.81
N GLY A 619 -19.91 -17.48 9.42
CA GLY A 619 -20.89 -18.24 10.20
C GLY A 619 -20.72 -19.74 9.94
N ALA A 620 -21.07 -20.60 10.90
CA ALA A 620 -20.79 -22.05 10.89
C ALA A 620 -21.29 -22.82 9.64
N GLY A 621 -22.22 -22.24 8.88
CA GLY A 621 -22.82 -22.86 7.70
C GLY A 621 -24.23 -23.37 8.00
N ASN A 622 -25.04 -23.51 6.95
CA ASN A 622 -26.41 -24.00 7.07
C ASN A 622 -26.50 -25.40 6.45
N ARG A 623 -27.22 -26.32 7.09
CA ARG A 623 -27.52 -27.64 6.51
C ARG A 623 -28.16 -27.50 5.13
N LYS A 624 -27.86 -28.44 4.23
CA LYS A 624 -28.62 -28.69 3.01
C LYS A 624 -29.51 -29.93 3.17
N LEU A 625 -30.42 -30.12 2.23
CA LEU A 625 -31.42 -31.20 2.25
C LEU A 625 -30.78 -32.60 2.26
N ASP A 626 -29.58 -32.73 1.70
CA ASP A 626 -28.84 -33.96 1.48
C ASP A 626 -27.67 -34.18 2.46
N ASP A 627 -27.49 -33.30 3.45
CA ASP A 627 -26.36 -33.41 4.37
C ASP A 627 -26.56 -34.58 5.35
N PRO A 628 -25.57 -35.48 5.48
CA PRO A 628 -25.59 -36.46 6.56
C PRO A 628 -25.51 -35.74 7.91
N HIS A 629 -26.15 -36.31 8.93
CA HIS A 629 -26.03 -35.83 10.30
C HIS A 629 -24.77 -36.46 10.95
N PRO A 630 -23.99 -35.70 11.76
CA PRO A 630 -24.13 -34.27 12.05
C PRO A 630 -23.75 -33.37 10.86
N PHE A 631 -24.37 -32.19 10.76
CA PHE A 631 -24.11 -31.23 9.68
C PHE A 631 -22.77 -30.51 9.92
N LEU A 632 -21.70 -30.95 9.26
CA LEU A 632 -20.37 -30.42 9.54
C LEU A 632 -20.07 -29.10 8.82
N MET A 633 -19.24 -28.27 9.44
CA MET A 633 -18.74 -27.03 8.84
C MET A 633 -17.83 -27.32 7.62
N ASN A 634 -17.84 -26.42 6.65
CA ASN A 634 -17.11 -26.54 5.39
C ASN A 634 -16.11 -25.37 5.22
N ILE A 635 -15.52 -25.18 4.05
CA ILE A 635 -14.62 -24.04 3.79
C ILE A 635 -15.44 -22.76 3.55
N PRO A 636 -15.10 -21.63 4.18
CA PRO A 636 -13.92 -21.38 5.01
C PRO A 636 -14.09 -21.67 6.51
N GLN A 637 -15.32 -21.93 6.98
CA GLN A 637 -15.65 -22.09 8.40
C GLN A 637 -14.77 -23.08 9.18
N SER A 638 -14.41 -24.19 8.53
CA SER A 638 -13.65 -25.27 9.14
C SER A 638 -12.16 -24.93 9.32
N ILE A 639 -11.64 -23.86 8.70
CA ILE A 639 -10.22 -23.52 8.74
C ILE A 639 -9.78 -23.25 10.19
N PRO A 640 -8.80 -24.01 10.73
CA PRO A 640 -8.35 -23.85 12.10
C PRO A 640 -7.54 -22.56 12.26
N ALA A 641 -7.63 -21.94 13.44
CA ALA A 641 -6.83 -20.79 13.92
C ALA A 641 -6.91 -19.48 13.12
N ALA A 642 -7.04 -19.51 11.80
CA ALA A 642 -7.03 -18.33 10.94
C ALA A 642 -8.43 -17.84 10.55
N VAL A 643 -9.45 -18.69 10.61
CA VAL A 643 -10.85 -18.31 10.35
C VAL A 643 -11.66 -18.51 11.62
N PHE A 644 -12.32 -17.46 12.06
CA PHE A 644 -13.24 -17.46 13.18
C PHE A 644 -14.64 -17.91 12.73
N ALA A 645 -15.17 -18.96 13.33
CA ALA A 645 -16.49 -19.51 13.04
C ALA A 645 -17.50 -19.12 14.14
N ALA A 646 -18.65 -18.59 13.74
CA ALA A 646 -19.78 -18.33 14.63
C ALA A 646 -20.94 -19.30 14.36
N ALA A 647 -21.26 -20.16 15.34
CA ALA A 647 -22.49 -20.94 15.34
C ALA A 647 -23.74 -20.05 15.51
N GLY A 648 -24.90 -20.68 15.33
CA GLY A 648 -26.18 -20.01 15.28
C GLY A 648 -27.17 -20.45 16.35
N VAL A 649 -27.62 -19.49 17.15
CA VAL A 649 -28.66 -19.69 18.18
C VAL A 649 -29.90 -18.83 17.92
N HIS A 650 -31.02 -19.30 18.47
CA HIS A 650 -32.26 -18.57 18.61
C HIS A 650 -32.13 -17.43 19.64
N LYS A 651 -33.11 -16.53 19.69
CA LYS A 651 -33.19 -15.46 20.70
C LYS A 651 -33.31 -15.98 22.14
N ASP A 652 -33.85 -17.19 22.31
CA ASP A 652 -33.92 -17.90 23.59
C ASP A 652 -32.64 -18.71 23.90
N LEU A 653 -31.58 -18.52 23.11
CA LEU A 653 -30.27 -19.16 23.23
C LEU A 653 -30.24 -20.66 22.88
N SER A 654 -31.35 -21.26 22.46
CA SER A 654 -31.34 -22.62 21.94
C SER A 654 -30.61 -22.68 20.58
N LYS A 655 -29.93 -23.80 20.31
CA LYS A 655 -29.25 -24.02 19.01
C LYS A 655 -30.27 -24.13 17.88
N THR A 656 -29.98 -23.48 16.75
CA THR A 656 -30.80 -23.67 15.54
C THR A 656 -30.58 -25.02 14.86
N SER A 657 -31.67 -25.63 14.40
CA SER A 657 -31.66 -26.97 13.77
C SER A 657 -30.89 -27.06 12.44
N PHE A 658 -30.61 -25.93 11.80
CA PHE A 658 -29.84 -25.87 10.56
C PHE A 658 -28.39 -25.44 10.77
N SER A 659 -27.97 -25.04 11.98
CA SER A 659 -26.58 -24.65 12.20
C SER A 659 -25.66 -25.86 12.09
N CYS A 660 -24.65 -25.75 11.25
CA CYS A 660 -23.56 -26.71 11.23
C CYS A 660 -22.79 -26.70 12.56
N VAL A 661 -22.13 -27.81 12.86
CA VAL A 661 -21.41 -28.10 14.11
C VAL A 661 -20.00 -28.60 13.83
N GLY A 662 -19.15 -28.60 14.86
CA GLY A 662 -17.92 -29.37 14.87
C GLY A 662 -18.11 -30.80 15.44
N PRO A 663 -17.00 -31.49 15.76
CA PRO A 663 -15.65 -31.11 15.35
C PRO A 663 -15.52 -31.23 13.82
N VAL A 664 -14.50 -30.60 13.25
CA VAL A 664 -14.12 -30.82 11.84
C VAL A 664 -12.84 -31.63 11.78
N THR A 665 -12.54 -32.22 10.62
CA THR A 665 -11.30 -32.99 10.42
C THR A 665 -10.44 -32.34 9.35
N TRP A 666 -9.14 -32.22 9.64
CA TRP A 666 -8.13 -31.69 8.72
C TRP A 666 -7.01 -32.70 8.49
N ASN A 667 -7.14 -33.44 7.39
CA ASN A 667 -6.19 -34.44 6.92
C ASN A 667 -5.97 -34.27 5.41
N THR A 668 -5.16 -33.28 5.05
CA THR A 668 -4.67 -33.07 3.68
C THR A 668 -3.19 -33.43 3.60
N GLU A 669 -2.61 -33.40 2.41
CA GLU A 669 -1.18 -33.64 2.26
C GLU A 669 -0.32 -32.60 3.00
N HIS A 670 -0.77 -31.34 3.11
CA HIS A 670 -0.02 -30.28 3.81
C HIS A 670 -0.39 -30.12 5.29
N TYR A 671 -1.64 -30.44 5.68
CA TYR A 671 -2.14 -30.26 7.04
C TYR A 671 -2.66 -31.59 7.62
N GLN A 672 -2.09 -32.04 8.74
CA GLN A 672 -2.48 -33.27 9.45
C GLN A 672 -2.90 -33.00 10.90
N ASP A 673 -3.83 -32.07 11.10
CA ASP A 673 -4.27 -31.70 12.46
C ASP A 673 -5.21 -32.74 13.09
N GLY A 674 -5.78 -33.66 12.29
CA GLY A 674 -6.77 -34.60 12.78
C GLY A 674 -8.07 -33.88 13.13
N VAL A 675 -8.55 -34.09 14.36
CA VAL A 675 -9.82 -33.52 14.85
C VAL A 675 -9.58 -32.10 15.37
N VAL A 676 -10.36 -31.15 14.86
CA VAL A 676 -10.25 -29.72 15.22
C VAL A 676 -11.55 -29.25 15.86
N GLN A 677 -11.41 -28.58 17.00
CA GLN A 677 -12.49 -27.87 17.68
C GLN A 677 -13.03 -26.74 16.80
N LYS A 678 -14.35 -26.77 16.55
CA LYS A 678 -15.14 -25.70 15.93
C LYS A 678 -16.56 -25.78 16.46
N PRO A 679 -17.32 -24.66 16.49
CA PRO A 679 -16.88 -23.28 16.23
C PRO A 679 -16.07 -22.70 17.39
N GLU A 680 -15.57 -21.48 17.23
CA GLU A 680 -15.01 -20.71 18.35
C GLU A 680 -16.11 -20.20 19.29
N VAL A 681 -17.20 -19.64 18.74
CA VAL A 681 -18.28 -18.98 19.49
C VAL A 681 -19.62 -19.13 18.76
N CYS A 682 -20.71 -18.60 19.32
CA CYS A 682 -21.99 -18.48 18.66
C CYS A 682 -22.58 -17.06 18.69
N ALA A 683 -23.52 -16.79 17.78
CA ALA A 683 -24.31 -15.57 17.70
C ALA A 683 -25.71 -15.86 17.13
N PHE A 684 -26.54 -14.83 16.99
CA PHE A 684 -27.93 -14.98 16.58
C PHE A 684 -28.09 -15.17 15.07
N ASN A 685 -28.89 -16.16 14.67
CA ASN A 685 -29.05 -16.50 13.25
C ASN A 685 -30.50 -16.84 12.84
N TYR A 686 -31.48 -16.64 13.73
CA TYR A 686 -32.88 -16.96 13.47
C TYR A 686 -33.79 -15.79 13.82
N GLN A 687 -34.70 -15.45 12.90
CA GLN A 687 -35.62 -14.31 13.00
C GLN A 687 -34.89 -13.01 13.38
N VAL A 688 -33.69 -12.82 12.83
CA VAL A 688 -32.95 -11.57 13.01
C VAL A 688 -33.70 -10.45 12.25
N PRO A 689 -33.86 -9.26 12.85
CA PRO A 689 -34.49 -8.12 12.18
C PRO A 689 -33.73 -7.71 10.92
N CYS A 690 -34.45 -7.31 9.88
CA CYS A 690 -33.88 -6.78 8.63
C CYS A 690 -34.23 -5.31 8.48
N LEU A 691 -33.24 -4.48 8.17
CA LEU A 691 -33.45 -3.11 7.71
C LEU A 691 -33.36 -3.09 6.19
N PHE A 692 -34.43 -2.66 5.53
CA PHE A 692 -34.46 -2.54 4.09
C PHE A 692 -33.78 -1.25 3.61
N PRO A 693 -33.31 -1.19 2.35
CA PRO A 693 -32.68 0.00 1.77
C PRO A 693 -33.55 1.28 1.85
N ASN A 694 -34.88 1.13 1.87
CA ASN A 694 -35.83 2.24 2.00
C ASN A 694 -36.06 2.71 3.46
N GLY A 695 -35.37 2.11 4.44
CA GLY A 695 -35.51 2.43 5.86
C GLY A 695 -36.59 1.64 6.61
N GLU A 696 -37.37 0.81 5.92
CA GLU A 696 -38.37 -0.05 6.57
C GLU A 696 -37.70 -1.17 7.38
N THR A 697 -38.18 -1.39 8.60
CA THR A 697 -37.72 -2.49 9.47
C THR A 697 -38.70 -3.66 9.42
N VAL A 698 -38.18 -4.86 9.16
CA VAL A 698 -38.93 -6.12 9.30
C VAL A 698 -38.37 -6.91 10.49
N PRO A 699 -39.15 -7.09 11.58
CA PRO A 699 -38.61 -7.56 12.86
C PRO A 699 -38.15 -9.02 12.90
N ALA A 700 -38.64 -9.87 11.99
CA ALA A 700 -38.35 -11.30 11.99
C ALA A 700 -38.24 -11.83 10.54
N LEU A 701 -37.10 -11.57 9.88
CA LEU A 701 -36.90 -11.92 8.48
C LEU A 701 -35.67 -12.79 8.22
N LEU A 702 -34.55 -12.49 8.87
CA LEU A 702 -33.27 -13.09 8.51
C LEU A 702 -33.05 -14.41 9.25
N ASN A 703 -32.85 -15.49 8.48
CA ASN A 703 -32.53 -16.84 8.98
C ASN A 703 -31.28 -17.36 8.25
N GLY A 704 -30.28 -17.81 9.00
CA GLY A 704 -29.05 -18.39 8.46
C GLY A 704 -27.79 -17.93 9.20
N ASN A 705 -26.80 -18.82 9.29
CA ASN A 705 -25.49 -18.50 9.88
C ASN A 705 -24.73 -17.39 9.15
N SER A 706 -25.13 -17.06 7.92
CA SER A 706 -24.69 -15.87 7.20
C SER A 706 -24.81 -14.57 8.00
N TYR A 707 -25.65 -14.52 9.05
CA TYR A 707 -25.86 -13.34 9.89
C TYR A 707 -25.10 -13.42 11.23
N ALA A 708 -24.76 -14.62 11.70
CA ALA A 708 -23.93 -14.82 12.90
C ALA A 708 -22.48 -14.35 12.67
N GLY A 709 -21.90 -14.68 11.51
CA GLY A 709 -20.54 -14.23 11.13
C GLY A 709 -20.38 -12.71 11.13
N PRO A 710 -21.25 -11.93 10.45
CA PRO A 710 -21.25 -10.47 10.52
C PRO A 710 -21.40 -9.90 11.93
N MET A 711 -22.23 -10.49 12.80
CA MET A 711 -22.30 -10.06 14.21
C MET A 711 -20.93 -10.19 14.89
N PHE A 712 -20.19 -11.26 14.59
CA PHE A 712 -18.84 -11.47 15.09
C PHE A 712 -17.82 -10.48 14.49
N CYS A 713 -17.90 -10.16 13.18
CA CYS A 713 -17.10 -9.06 12.59
C CYS A 713 -17.33 -7.73 13.33
N GLY A 714 -18.59 -7.46 13.71
CA GLY A 714 -18.95 -6.30 14.52
C GLY A 714 -18.26 -6.33 15.89
N ALA A 715 -18.33 -7.45 16.61
CA ALA A 715 -17.64 -7.61 17.89
C ALA A 715 -16.13 -7.41 17.79
N ILE A 716 -15.49 -7.98 16.74
CA ILE A 716 -14.06 -7.77 16.45
C ILE A 716 -13.77 -6.29 16.20
N SER A 717 -14.61 -5.59 15.42
CA SER A 717 -14.46 -4.15 15.20
C SER A 717 -14.55 -3.34 16.50
N LEU A 718 -15.41 -3.72 17.44
CA LEU A 718 -15.47 -3.08 18.76
C LEU A 718 -14.16 -3.29 19.53
N MET A 719 -13.64 -4.53 19.57
CA MET A 719 -12.36 -4.87 20.20
C MET A 719 -11.19 -4.07 19.59
N LEU A 720 -11.12 -4.00 18.26
CA LEU A 720 -10.06 -3.27 17.55
C LEU A 720 -10.17 -1.75 17.69
N SER A 721 -11.38 -1.21 17.83
CA SER A 721 -11.54 0.22 18.15
C SER A 721 -11.08 0.58 19.56
N ALA A 722 -11.07 -0.39 20.49
CA ALA A 722 -10.49 -0.24 21.82
C ALA A 722 -8.96 -0.45 21.81
N ASP A 723 -8.46 -1.41 21.03
CA ASP A 723 -7.04 -1.61 20.77
C ASP A 723 -6.73 -1.97 19.31
N PRO A 724 -6.23 -1.03 18.49
CA PRO A 724 -5.97 -1.28 17.07
C PRO A 724 -4.78 -2.22 16.83
N ASP A 725 -3.94 -2.43 17.86
CA ASP A 725 -2.74 -3.26 17.78
C ASP A 725 -2.91 -4.69 18.32
N LEU A 726 -4.16 -5.07 18.68
CA LEU A 726 -4.50 -6.43 19.12
C LEU A 726 -4.26 -7.45 18.01
N LEU A 727 -3.53 -8.54 18.29
CA LEU A 727 -3.20 -9.58 17.32
C LEU A 727 -4.31 -10.65 17.20
N PRO A 728 -4.41 -11.37 16.06
CA PRO A 728 -5.45 -12.38 15.85
C PRO A 728 -5.56 -13.46 16.93
N TRP A 729 -4.43 -14.00 17.38
CA TRP A 729 -4.41 -15.03 18.43
C TRP A 729 -4.75 -14.47 19.82
N ASP A 730 -4.37 -13.23 20.12
CA ASP A 730 -4.77 -12.57 21.38
C ASP A 730 -6.27 -12.30 21.40
N LEU A 731 -6.84 -11.85 20.27
CA LEU A 731 -8.28 -11.69 20.13
C LEU A 731 -9.02 -13.02 20.28
N GLN A 732 -8.51 -14.10 19.69
CA GLN A 732 -9.12 -15.44 19.82
C GLN A 732 -9.20 -15.86 21.28
N GLU A 733 -8.13 -15.67 22.04
CA GLU A 733 -8.11 -15.97 23.47
C GLU A 733 -9.13 -15.13 24.24
N ILE A 734 -9.20 -13.82 23.96
CA ILE A 734 -10.15 -12.92 24.64
C ILE A 734 -11.59 -13.31 24.31
N ILE A 735 -11.94 -13.46 23.03
CA ILE A 735 -13.34 -13.69 22.64
C ILE A 735 -13.85 -15.04 23.15
N THR A 736 -13.00 -16.06 23.18
CA THR A 736 -13.38 -17.39 23.69
C THR A 736 -13.45 -17.44 25.21
N SER A 737 -12.53 -16.78 25.92
CA SER A 737 -12.55 -16.75 27.40
C SER A 737 -13.62 -15.84 28.00
N THR A 738 -14.16 -14.90 27.21
CA THR A 738 -15.20 -13.95 27.64
C THR A 738 -16.60 -14.30 27.14
N ALA A 739 -16.72 -15.32 26.28
CA ALA A 739 -18.01 -15.79 25.79
C ALA A 739 -18.90 -16.27 26.95
N ARG A 740 -20.21 -16.01 26.83
CA ARG A 740 -21.20 -16.49 27.78
C ARG A 740 -21.61 -17.90 27.38
N ASP A 741 -21.26 -18.87 28.22
CA ASP A 741 -21.64 -20.26 28.03
C ASP A 741 -23.16 -20.43 27.82
N VAL A 742 -23.53 -21.16 26.76
CA VAL A 742 -24.92 -21.43 26.34
C VAL A 742 -24.96 -22.79 25.65
N GLY A 743 -26.10 -23.49 25.73
CA GLY A 743 -26.17 -24.84 25.17
C GLY A 743 -25.57 -25.87 26.14
N PRO A 744 -24.84 -26.88 25.64
CA PRO A 744 -24.09 -27.80 26.50
C PRO A 744 -23.08 -27.06 27.39
N GLU A 745 -22.85 -27.53 28.61
CA GLU A 745 -21.92 -26.91 29.56
C GLU A 745 -20.48 -26.93 29.04
N GLY A 746 -19.83 -25.77 29.03
CA GLY A 746 -18.44 -25.60 28.66
C GLY A 746 -18.19 -25.64 27.15
N LEU A 747 -16.94 -25.93 26.76
CA LEU A 747 -16.56 -26.00 25.35
C LEU A 747 -17.28 -27.15 24.65
N ASP A 748 -18.06 -26.82 23.63
CA ASP A 748 -18.86 -27.79 22.89
C ASP A 748 -18.77 -27.62 21.37
N TYR A 749 -19.29 -28.58 20.62
CA TYR A 749 -19.22 -28.57 19.16
C TYR A 749 -20.40 -27.86 18.48
N GLU A 750 -21.45 -27.51 19.23
CA GLU A 750 -22.64 -26.84 18.75
C GLU A 750 -22.55 -25.32 18.88
N THR A 751 -22.02 -24.82 20.01
CA THR A 751 -21.94 -23.39 20.29
C THR A 751 -20.51 -22.87 20.54
N GLY A 752 -19.53 -23.76 20.65
CA GLY A 752 -18.13 -23.39 20.85
C GLY A 752 -17.89 -23.02 22.31
N HIS A 753 -17.33 -21.83 22.56
CA HIS A 753 -17.21 -21.27 23.91
C HIS A 753 -18.48 -20.53 24.38
N GLY A 754 -19.54 -20.52 23.56
CA GLY A 754 -20.82 -19.88 23.88
C GLY A 754 -21.06 -18.57 23.14
N LEU A 755 -22.04 -17.81 23.60
CA LEU A 755 -22.52 -16.58 22.98
C LEU A 755 -21.49 -15.46 23.14
N ILE A 756 -21.20 -14.76 22.05
CA ILE A 756 -20.39 -13.53 22.07
C ILE A 756 -20.95 -12.51 23.08
N ASP A 757 -20.11 -12.08 24.02
CA ASP A 757 -20.35 -10.94 24.91
C ASP A 757 -19.37 -9.81 24.56
N CYS A 758 -19.84 -8.83 23.78
CA CYS A 758 -19.01 -7.72 23.33
C CYS A 758 -18.47 -6.88 24.49
N TYR A 759 -19.25 -6.75 25.58
CA TYR A 759 -18.86 -5.94 26.72
C TYR A 759 -17.71 -6.59 27.50
N ALA A 760 -17.84 -7.89 27.81
CA ALA A 760 -16.79 -8.64 28.49
C ALA A 760 -15.50 -8.68 27.65
N ALA A 761 -15.62 -8.92 26.34
CA ALA A 761 -14.49 -8.95 25.42
C ALA A 761 -13.75 -7.60 25.36
N VAL A 762 -14.45 -6.49 25.14
CA VAL A 762 -13.81 -5.16 25.06
C VAL A 762 -13.22 -4.72 26.40
N LYS A 763 -13.88 -5.04 27.51
CA LYS A 763 -13.34 -4.79 28.85
C LYS A 763 -12.01 -5.51 29.06
N GLU A 764 -11.91 -6.76 28.63
CA GLU A 764 -10.67 -7.53 28.71
C GLU A 764 -9.58 -6.98 27.77
N VAL A 765 -9.94 -6.54 26.56
CA VAL A 765 -9.01 -5.84 25.66
C VAL A 765 -8.41 -4.61 26.33
N LEU A 766 -9.25 -3.76 26.91
CA LEU A 766 -8.80 -2.55 27.62
C LEU A 766 -7.91 -2.88 28.82
N ARG A 767 -8.25 -3.94 29.58
CA ARG A 767 -7.43 -4.41 30.70
C ARG A 767 -6.05 -4.87 30.21
N ARG A 768 -5.96 -5.70 29.17
CA ARG A 768 -4.68 -6.16 28.60
C ARG A 768 -3.88 -5.03 27.96
N LYS A 769 -4.56 -4.05 27.35
CA LYS A 769 -3.91 -2.84 26.80
C LYS A 769 -3.27 -1.99 27.90
N ALA A 770 -3.93 -1.84 29.06
CA ALA A 770 -3.38 -1.09 30.19
C ALA A 770 -2.16 -1.75 30.86
N LEU A 771 -1.92 -3.04 30.59
CA LEU A 771 -0.78 -3.80 31.12
C LEU A 771 0.44 -3.84 30.18
N ARG A 772 0.28 -3.46 28.92
CA ARG A 772 1.37 -3.32 27.93
C ARG A 772 1.90 -1.90 27.98
#